data_AF-A0A959TSK8-F1
#
_entry.id   AF-A0A959TSK8-F1
#
_cell.length_a   1.000
_cell.length_b   1.000
_cell.length_c   1.000
_cell.angle_alpha   90.00
_cell.angle_beta   90.00
_cell.angle_gamma   90.00
#
_symmetry.space_group_name_H-M   'P 1'
#
loop_
_entity.id
_entity.type
_entity.pdbx_description
1 polymer ?
#
loop_
_entity_poly.entity_id
_entity_poly.type
_entity_poly.pdbx_seq_one_letter_code
_entity_poly.pdbx_strand_id
1 'polypeptide(L)'
;MGSRLLPLFLVLANVLQAQPERPLQDSRYGWHLSPHGTIRVLVIFAEIAYNDRAGDPQPDGAEHWPVGNLPAWKDDMFDPRPLGLPKAKISRYYHDISLGNYVVLGDYLSELVTIRESEYGNVRSMSVMSVAAIKEANKQGRFRTAHGMEIADFDLWKDGGKPGMIKELGSDDPHSFDHVMVILRNSSLTHGQGSTDAGSSGDLFGYPSDTQSRFGAMYGLPFEILKHEFNHLLLGGNNFHSGGGNAAQFPGYFMPLQGGWSMMGGASSSLLTACAWDRYRLGWYPPSFTYEIRARNEAGQEVNGDIDPMQGDTGVYILGDFVTSGDALRIKVPFLPDNEYPQWIWLENHQTTSRNGSPTDRFHYEAEMTCVNKAPPGIYALMQVDREERVAANVFGGSADHLRPMPASGSYDVSLRGDTVTFQCLWPGPTTPYVVKDRYANPLTGHQDLELPLFDLNGDSRILKKENIVPRIEVRNGKVLDEGVFFGHSRHAFRPGEQDVIGMATNPGTSSMMTLVGLKSAAPNNRVVHLNPISIRIQEQRADGSIALHVRSDVTSVDAPVRWCADSIVLHPVKGSRGYALLVTDGGSVALDRSLTPTRWSDPENVGPNVYFSEPTNFVVLPGAKVRVEGRGRIELRNGSRLHFMPGSILELADKARIITDGGSELVLHPGSERVDLRKGRKRAKKVSQQAPAPSAQ
;
A
#
# COMPACT_ATOMS: atom_id res chain seq x y z
N MET A 1 -24.15 -65.60 44.80
CA MET A 1 -24.69 -64.37 44.18
C MET A 1 -24.09 -63.17 44.90
N GLY A 2 -23.27 -62.37 44.23
CA GLY A 2 -22.62 -61.21 44.84
C GLY A 2 -21.39 -60.76 44.03
N SER A 3 -21.62 -60.06 42.92
CA SER A 3 -20.58 -59.35 42.17
C SER A 3 -20.00 -58.22 43.01
N ARG A 4 -18.67 -58.17 43.15
CA ARG A 4 -17.93 -56.95 43.48
C ARG A 4 -16.90 -56.71 42.38
N LEU A 5 -17.18 -55.70 41.56
CA LEU A 5 -16.26 -55.09 40.61
C LEU A 5 -15.26 -54.22 41.38
N LEU A 6 -13.96 -54.45 41.15
CA LEU A 6 -12.88 -53.51 41.45
C LEU A 6 -12.62 -52.68 40.17
N PRO A 7 -12.59 -51.34 40.22
CA PRO A 7 -12.19 -50.54 39.06
C PRO A 7 -10.67 -50.42 38.99
N LEU A 8 -10.14 -50.77 37.82
CA LEU A 8 -8.76 -50.60 37.42
C LEU A 8 -8.52 -49.12 37.09
N PHE A 9 -7.79 -48.39 37.93
CA PHE A 9 -7.30 -47.04 37.61
C PHE A 9 -6.15 -47.16 36.60
N LEU A 10 -6.42 -46.90 35.32
CA LEU A 10 -5.39 -46.68 34.31
C LEU A 10 -5.03 -45.18 34.31
N VAL A 11 -3.82 -44.87 34.77
CA VAL A 11 -3.20 -43.55 34.61
C VAL A 11 -2.74 -43.42 33.15
N LEU A 12 -3.53 -42.73 32.32
CA LEU A 12 -3.09 -42.29 30.99
C LEU A 12 -2.23 -41.04 31.16
N ALA A 13 -0.91 -41.24 31.15
CA ALA A 13 0.05 -40.15 30.97
C ALA A 13 -0.06 -39.64 29.52
N ASN A 14 -0.75 -38.53 29.31
CA ASN A 14 -0.68 -37.77 28.07
C ASN A 14 0.72 -37.16 27.95
N VAL A 15 1.60 -37.83 27.20
CA VAL A 15 2.84 -37.24 26.72
C VAL A 15 2.45 -36.23 25.65
N LEU A 16 2.33 -34.97 26.06
CA LEU A 16 2.37 -33.83 25.14
C LEU A 16 3.76 -33.85 24.47
N GLN A 17 3.85 -34.47 23.29
CA GLN A 17 4.97 -34.20 22.39
C GLN A 17 4.89 -32.74 22.00
N ALA A 18 5.78 -31.93 22.56
CA ALA A 18 5.99 -30.55 22.13
C ALA A 18 6.25 -30.57 20.62
N GLN A 19 5.44 -29.85 19.85
CA GLN A 19 5.73 -29.69 18.43
C GLN A 19 7.10 -29.01 18.30
N PRO A 20 7.98 -29.49 17.41
CA PRO A 20 9.28 -28.87 17.21
C PRO A 20 9.08 -27.39 16.85
N GLU A 21 9.80 -26.51 17.55
CA GLU A 21 9.79 -25.08 17.27
C GLU A 21 10.14 -24.87 15.80
N ARG A 22 9.29 -24.13 15.08
CA ARG A 22 9.58 -23.77 13.69
C ARG A 22 10.81 -22.86 13.69
N PRO A 23 11.76 -23.04 12.75
CA PRO A 23 12.89 -22.13 12.63
C PRO A 23 12.40 -20.71 12.38
N LEU A 24 13.08 -19.73 12.97
CA LEU A 24 12.84 -18.32 12.66
C LEU A 24 13.19 -18.07 11.20
N GLN A 25 12.24 -17.49 10.47
CA GLN A 25 12.37 -17.02 9.10
C GLN A 25 12.79 -15.57 9.12
N ASP A 26 13.51 -15.11 8.11
CA ASP A 26 13.88 -13.71 7.88
C ASP A 26 13.48 -13.28 6.46
N SER A 27 12.66 -12.25 6.31
CA SER A 27 12.19 -11.79 4.99
C SER A 27 13.30 -11.32 4.07
N ARG A 28 14.46 -10.91 4.62
CA ARG A 28 15.62 -10.51 3.82
C ARG A 28 16.19 -11.67 3.00
N TYR A 29 15.92 -12.91 3.38
CA TYR A 29 16.35 -14.08 2.60
C TYR A 29 15.30 -14.56 1.58
N GLY A 30 14.27 -13.75 1.33
CA GLY A 30 13.24 -13.99 0.33
C GLY A 30 12.35 -15.20 0.62
N TRP A 31 11.33 -15.37 -0.23
CA TRP A 31 10.38 -16.48 -0.11
C TRP A 31 10.94 -17.76 -0.75
N HIS A 32 10.86 -17.88 -2.07
CA HIS A 32 11.40 -19.01 -2.81
C HIS A 32 12.77 -18.69 -3.42
N LEU A 33 12.91 -17.49 -3.98
CA LEU A 33 14.16 -17.03 -4.58
C LEU A 33 14.95 -16.14 -3.61
N SER A 34 16.26 -16.06 -3.84
CA SER A 34 17.11 -15.06 -3.19
C SER A 34 16.76 -13.67 -3.73
N PRO A 35 16.53 -12.65 -2.88
CA PRO A 35 16.39 -11.27 -3.32
C PRO A 35 17.75 -10.57 -3.47
N HIS A 36 18.86 -11.31 -3.41
CA HIS A 36 20.23 -10.79 -3.47
C HIS A 36 21.06 -11.56 -4.49
N GLY A 37 22.13 -10.93 -4.98
CA GLY A 37 23.06 -11.55 -5.92
C GLY A 37 22.52 -11.56 -7.34
N THR A 38 22.91 -12.55 -8.13
CA THR A 38 22.54 -12.66 -9.55
C THR A 38 21.64 -13.86 -9.75
N ILE A 39 20.52 -13.68 -10.45
CA ILE A 39 19.73 -14.77 -11.02
C ILE A 39 19.70 -14.60 -12.54
N ARG A 40 19.61 -15.72 -13.27
CA ARG A 40 19.42 -15.70 -14.71
C ARG A 40 18.17 -16.48 -15.10
N VAL A 41 17.22 -15.77 -15.71
CA VAL A 41 15.94 -16.33 -16.16
C VAL A 41 16.08 -16.92 -17.56
N LEU A 42 15.68 -18.18 -17.74
CA LEU A 42 15.47 -18.75 -19.08
C LEU A 42 14.06 -18.42 -19.56
N VAL A 43 13.95 -17.81 -20.74
CA VAL A 43 12.66 -17.44 -21.34
C VAL A 43 12.31 -18.35 -22.51
N ILE A 44 11.09 -18.87 -22.50
CA ILE A 44 10.48 -19.62 -23.59
C ILE A 44 9.36 -18.78 -24.18
N PHE A 45 9.56 -18.31 -25.42
CA PHE A 45 8.48 -17.70 -26.20
C PHE A 45 7.68 -18.80 -26.89
N ALA A 46 6.36 -18.78 -26.70
CA ALA A 46 5.47 -19.79 -27.24
C ALA A 46 4.26 -19.17 -27.94
N GLU A 47 3.75 -19.86 -28.95
CA GLU A 47 2.45 -19.60 -29.56
C GLU A 47 1.61 -20.87 -29.66
N ILE A 48 0.29 -20.71 -29.69
CA ILE A 48 -0.64 -21.82 -29.84
C ILE A 48 -1.09 -21.90 -31.30
N ALA A 49 -0.86 -23.04 -31.93
CA ALA A 49 -1.47 -23.40 -33.20
C ALA A 49 -2.86 -24.00 -32.92
N TYR A 50 -3.88 -23.16 -32.94
CA TYR A 50 -5.28 -23.55 -32.79
C TYR A 50 -5.76 -24.37 -33.99
N ASN A 51 -6.64 -25.34 -33.73
CA ASN A 51 -7.27 -26.13 -34.80
C ASN A 51 -8.31 -25.30 -35.57
N ASP A 52 -8.98 -24.38 -34.88
CA ASP A 52 -9.95 -23.45 -35.45
C ASP A 52 -9.47 -22.01 -35.26
N ARG A 53 -9.41 -21.27 -36.38
CA ARG A 53 -9.05 -19.86 -36.40
C ARG A 53 -9.98 -19.01 -35.55
N ALA A 54 -11.26 -19.38 -35.41
CA ALA A 54 -12.20 -18.64 -34.55
C ALA A 54 -11.90 -18.80 -33.05
N GLY A 55 -11.15 -19.84 -32.66
CA GLY A 55 -10.70 -20.06 -31.29
C GLY A 55 -9.40 -19.33 -30.94
N ASP A 56 -8.66 -18.86 -31.95
CA ASP A 56 -7.45 -18.07 -31.75
C ASP A 56 -7.81 -16.63 -31.39
N PRO A 57 -7.42 -16.12 -30.21
CA PRO A 57 -7.73 -14.75 -29.81
C PRO A 57 -6.88 -13.70 -30.55
N GLN A 58 -5.84 -14.11 -31.28
CA GLN A 58 -4.98 -13.24 -32.09
C GLN A 58 -4.54 -13.97 -33.39
N PRO A 59 -5.49 -14.27 -34.30
CA PRO A 59 -5.25 -15.14 -35.47
C PRO A 59 -4.31 -14.53 -36.51
N ASP A 60 -4.23 -13.19 -36.55
CA ASP A 60 -3.41 -12.44 -37.50
C ASP A 60 -2.10 -11.92 -36.88
N GLY A 61 -1.83 -12.27 -35.61
CA GLY A 61 -0.72 -11.71 -34.85
C GLY A 61 -0.88 -10.22 -34.56
N ALA A 62 0.23 -9.57 -34.22
CA ALA A 62 0.31 -8.11 -34.09
C ALA A 62 1.71 -7.63 -34.51
N GLU A 63 1.86 -6.32 -34.71
CA GLU A 63 3.14 -5.70 -35.08
C GLU A 63 4.25 -6.05 -34.08
N HIS A 64 3.95 -6.02 -32.78
CA HIS A 64 4.91 -6.35 -31.73
C HIS A 64 5.20 -7.85 -31.58
N TRP A 65 4.33 -8.72 -32.10
CA TRP A 65 4.52 -10.18 -32.09
C TRP A 65 3.80 -10.84 -33.28
N PRO A 66 4.48 -10.94 -34.43
CA PRO A 66 3.93 -11.61 -35.62
C PRO A 66 3.78 -13.12 -35.42
N VAL A 67 2.80 -13.72 -36.11
CA VAL A 67 2.59 -15.19 -36.10
C VAL A 67 3.86 -15.91 -36.58
N GLY A 68 4.23 -17.01 -35.91
CA GLY A 68 5.39 -17.83 -36.28
C GLY A 68 6.75 -17.17 -36.03
N ASN A 69 6.79 -16.01 -35.38
CA ASN A 69 8.02 -15.29 -35.09
C ASN A 69 8.17 -15.01 -33.58
N LEU A 70 9.40 -14.78 -33.15
CA LEU A 70 9.68 -14.24 -31.82
C LEU A 70 9.18 -12.78 -31.71
N PRO A 71 8.82 -12.29 -30.50
CA PRO A 71 8.35 -10.93 -30.34
C PRO A 71 9.45 -9.90 -30.69
N ALA A 72 9.05 -8.75 -31.21
CA ALA A 72 9.98 -7.69 -31.61
C ALA A 72 10.80 -7.15 -30.43
N TRP A 73 10.20 -7.15 -29.23
CA TRP A 73 10.78 -6.65 -27.98
C TRP A 73 11.55 -7.70 -27.15
N LYS A 74 11.76 -8.92 -27.68
CA LYS A 74 12.44 -10.02 -26.94
C LYS A 74 13.78 -9.61 -26.30
N ASP A 75 14.53 -8.76 -26.98
CA ASP A 75 15.86 -8.27 -26.56
C ASP A 75 15.78 -7.09 -25.58
N ASP A 76 14.59 -6.51 -25.38
CA ASP A 76 14.36 -5.39 -24.46
C ASP A 76 13.99 -5.85 -23.05
N MET A 77 13.81 -7.17 -22.83
CA MET A 77 13.28 -7.70 -21.57
C MET A 77 14.36 -7.90 -20.50
N PHE A 78 15.42 -8.65 -20.82
CA PHE A 78 16.55 -8.89 -19.94
C PHE A 78 17.88 -8.60 -20.63
N ASP A 79 18.85 -8.10 -19.86
CA ASP A 79 20.24 -8.08 -20.28
C ASP A 79 20.81 -9.51 -20.11
N PRO A 80 21.49 -10.08 -21.13
CA PRO A 80 22.05 -11.43 -21.03
C PRO A 80 23.27 -11.49 -20.10
N ARG A 81 23.97 -10.36 -19.94
CA ARG A 81 25.19 -10.25 -19.14
C ARG A 81 25.13 -9.02 -18.25
N PRO A 82 25.83 -9.03 -17.10
CA PRO A 82 25.91 -7.86 -16.23
C PRO A 82 26.44 -6.64 -16.98
N LEU A 83 25.80 -5.49 -16.78
CA LEU A 83 26.23 -4.18 -17.25
C LEU A 83 26.34 -3.25 -16.04
N GLY A 84 27.23 -2.26 -16.12
CA GLY A 84 27.32 -1.22 -15.07
C GLY A 84 26.04 -0.41 -14.91
N LEU A 85 25.29 -0.25 -16.01
CA LEU A 85 23.92 0.24 -15.99
C LEU A 85 23.09 -0.63 -16.94
N PRO A 86 22.15 -1.45 -16.44
CA PRO A 86 21.31 -2.29 -17.28
C PRO A 86 20.47 -1.47 -18.27
N LYS A 87 20.21 -2.08 -19.43
CA LYS A 87 19.47 -1.45 -20.54
C LYS A 87 18.10 -2.07 -20.74
N ALA A 88 17.99 -3.37 -20.52
CA ALA A 88 16.73 -4.08 -20.66
C ALA A 88 15.79 -3.74 -19.50
N LYS A 89 14.48 -3.72 -19.76
CA LYS A 89 13.48 -3.18 -18.83
C LYS A 89 13.44 -3.90 -17.48
N ILE A 90 13.45 -5.23 -17.46
CA ILE A 90 13.37 -5.99 -16.21
C ILE A 90 14.69 -5.92 -15.45
N SER A 91 15.82 -6.11 -16.13
CA SER A 91 17.15 -5.98 -15.52
C SER A 91 17.36 -4.59 -14.93
N ARG A 92 16.91 -3.54 -15.63
CA ARG A 92 16.98 -2.16 -15.14
C ARG A 92 16.06 -1.91 -13.96
N TYR A 93 14.84 -2.44 -13.99
CA TYR A 93 13.91 -2.33 -12.87
C TYR A 93 14.53 -2.86 -11.58
N TYR A 94 14.98 -4.12 -11.57
CA TYR A 94 15.56 -4.74 -10.36
C TYR A 94 16.86 -4.07 -9.91
N HIS A 95 17.68 -3.60 -10.85
CA HIS A 95 18.87 -2.82 -10.52
C HIS A 95 18.51 -1.52 -9.78
N ASP A 96 17.58 -0.72 -10.31
CA ASP A 96 17.19 0.57 -9.73
C ASP A 96 16.53 0.37 -8.35
N ILE A 97 15.57 -0.54 -8.22
CA ILE A 97 14.86 -0.72 -6.95
C ILE A 97 15.70 -1.43 -5.89
N SER A 98 16.72 -2.20 -6.24
CA SER A 98 17.61 -2.86 -5.26
C SER A 98 18.89 -2.09 -4.99
N LEU A 99 19.11 -0.95 -5.67
CA LEU A 99 20.37 -0.21 -5.64
C LEU A 99 21.57 -1.09 -6.05
N GLY A 100 21.34 -1.98 -7.02
CA GLY A 100 22.33 -2.94 -7.51
C GLY A 100 22.55 -4.18 -6.64
N ASN A 101 21.84 -4.34 -5.52
CA ASN A 101 21.94 -5.54 -4.67
C ASN A 101 21.38 -6.81 -5.32
N TYR A 102 20.53 -6.65 -6.32
CA TYR A 102 19.90 -7.75 -7.04
C TYR A 102 20.02 -7.56 -8.55
N VAL A 103 20.65 -8.52 -9.20
CA VAL A 103 20.93 -8.52 -10.63
C VAL A 103 20.09 -9.60 -11.29
N VAL A 104 19.05 -9.18 -12.01
CA VAL A 104 18.18 -10.11 -12.76
C VAL A 104 18.57 -10.06 -14.22
N LEU A 105 19.15 -11.15 -14.71
CA LEU A 105 19.54 -11.35 -16.11
C LEU A 105 18.59 -12.35 -16.77
N GLY A 106 18.74 -12.50 -18.07
CA GLY A 106 17.99 -13.54 -18.79
C GLY A 106 18.42 -13.70 -20.23
N ASP A 107 18.07 -14.83 -20.79
CA ASP A 107 18.19 -15.12 -22.22
C ASP A 107 17.00 -16.00 -22.62
N TYR A 108 16.77 -16.14 -23.93
CA TYR A 108 15.63 -16.87 -24.46
C TYR A 108 16.06 -17.97 -25.43
N LEU A 109 15.24 -19.01 -25.55
CA LEU A 109 15.42 -20.02 -26.59
C LEU A 109 15.41 -19.36 -27.97
N SER A 110 16.38 -19.69 -28.83
CA SER A 110 16.57 -18.99 -30.10
C SER A 110 15.42 -19.21 -31.11
N GLU A 111 14.52 -20.15 -30.83
CA GLU A 111 13.40 -20.53 -31.68
C GLU A 111 12.08 -20.41 -30.93
N LEU A 112 11.03 -19.99 -31.64
CA LEU A 112 9.67 -19.97 -31.11
C LEU A 112 9.18 -21.40 -30.87
N VAL A 113 8.51 -21.61 -29.75
CA VAL A 113 7.85 -22.88 -29.43
C VAL A 113 6.40 -22.85 -29.91
N THR A 114 6.00 -23.80 -30.76
CA THR A 114 4.62 -23.91 -31.25
C THR A 114 3.88 -25.03 -30.55
N ILE A 115 2.89 -24.68 -29.72
CA ILE A 115 2.01 -25.63 -29.03
C ILE A 115 0.82 -25.96 -29.94
N ARG A 116 0.71 -27.21 -30.39
CA ARG A 116 -0.41 -27.65 -31.23
C ARG A 116 -1.61 -28.04 -30.37
N GLU A 117 -2.75 -27.35 -30.53
CA GLU A 117 -3.98 -27.66 -29.78
C GLU A 117 -4.46 -29.10 -30.02
N SER A 118 -4.19 -29.69 -31.18
CA SER A 118 -4.50 -31.10 -31.47
C SER A 118 -3.71 -32.11 -30.60
N GLU A 119 -2.56 -31.73 -30.06
CA GLU A 119 -1.70 -32.61 -29.25
C GLU A 119 -1.92 -32.41 -27.74
N TYR A 120 -2.36 -31.22 -27.35
CA TYR A 120 -2.56 -30.83 -25.96
C TYR A 120 -4.02 -30.46 -25.77
N GLY A 121 -4.76 -31.21 -24.94
CA GLY A 121 -6.21 -31.03 -24.77
C GLY A 121 -6.66 -29.59 -24.45
N ASN A 122 -6.89 -29.25 -23.19
CA ASN A 122 -7.39 -27.92 -22.83
C ASN A 122 -6.25 -26.87 -22.82
N VAL A 123 -5.89 -26.33 -23.99
CA VAL A 123 -4.91 -25.22 -24.14
C VAL A 123 -5.38 -23.90 -23.51
N ARG A 124 -6.56 -23.86 -22.88
CA ARG A 124 -7.02 -22.70 -22.10
C ARG A 124 -6.55 -22.75 -20.64
N SER A 125 -6.01 -23.89 -20.18
CA SER A 125 -5.50 -24.04 -18.81
C SER A 125 -4.04 -23.60 -18.71
N MET A 126 -3.74 -22.70 -17.76
CA MET A 126 -2.39 -22.15 -17.57
C MET A 126 -1.34 -23.22 -17.28
N SER A 127 -1.63 -24.16 -16.37
CA SER A 127 -0.69 -25.22 -15.99
C SER A 127 -0.40 -26.17 -17.15
N VAL A 128 -1.38 -26.40 -18.02
CA VAL A 128 -1.19 -27.22 -19.23
C VAL A 128 -0.28 -26.53 -20.22
N MET A 129 -0.35 -25.20 -20.35
CA MET A 129 0.45 -24.46 -21.32
C MET A 129 1.94 -24.44 -20.98
N SER A 130 2.33 -24.28 -19.71
CA SER A 130 3.75 -24.37 -19.31
C SER A 130 4.33 -25.76 -19.58
N VAL A 131 3.61 -26.82 -19.21
CA VAL A 131 4.02 -28.20 -19.47
C VAL A 131 4.12 -28.47 -20.97
N ALA A 132 3.17 -27.96 -21.77
CA ALA A 132 3.18 -28.10 -23.22
C ALA A 132 4.37 -27.36 -23.86
N ALA A 133 4.66 -26.14 -23.42
CA ALA A 133 5.80 -25.37 -23.89
C ALA A 133 7.13 -26.11 -23.64
N ILE A 134 7.31 -26.70 -22.45
CA ILE A 134 8.50 -27.50 -22.13
C ILE A 134 8.60 -28.74 -23.03
N LYS A 135 7.49 -29.48 -23.21
CA LYS A 135 7.47 -30.66 -24.07
C LYS A 135 7.79 -30.33 -25.53
N GLU A 136 7.24 -29.25 -26.06
CA GLU A 136 7.54 -28.80 -27.42
C GLU A 136 8.97 -28.28 -27.56
N ALA A 137 9.50 -27.56 -26.57
CA ALA A 137 10.90 -27.16 -26.55
C ALA A 137 11.83 -28.39 -26.60
N ASN A 138 11.53 -29.42 -25.82
CA ASN A 138 12.31 -30.67 -25.82
C ASN A 138 12.32 -31.38 -27.17
N LYS A 139 11.24 -31.30 -27.96
CA LYS A 139 11.18 -31.89 -29.31
C LYS A 139 12.15 -31.24 -30.29
N GLN A 140 12.59 -30.00 -30.05
CA GLN A 140 13.65 -29.35 -30.84
C GLN A 140 15.00 -30.07 -30.66
N GLY A 141 15.15 -30.87 -29.60
CA GLY A 141 16.23 -31.83 -29.41
C GLY A 141 17.60 -31.23 -29.07
N ARG A 142 17.72 -29.89 -29.02
CA ARG A 142 18.94 -29.18 -28.64
C ARG A 142 18.61 -27.93 -27.85
N PHE A 143 19.29 -27.74 -26.71
CA PHE A 143 19.27 -26.48 -26.00
C PHE A 143 20.09 -25.45 -26.77
N ARG A 144 19.45 -24.34 -27.18
CA ARG A 144 20.12 -23.22 -27.82
C ARG A 144 19.42 -21.92 -27.44
N THR A 145 20.20 -21.02 -26.86
CA THR A 145 19.75 -19.68 -26.48
C THR A 145 20.22 -18.65 -27.51
N ALA A 146 19.59 -17.47 -27.52
CA ALA A 146 19.92 -16.42 -28.48
C ALA A 146 21.35 -15.89 -28.34
N HIS A 147 21.92 -15.93 -27.13
CA HIS A 147 23.27 -15.43 -26.85
C HIS A 147 24.29 -16.53 -26.55
N GLY A 148 23.95 -17.80 -26.83
CA GLY A 148 24.88 -18.93 -26.73
C GLY A 148 25.26 -19.29 -25.29
N MET A 149 24.33 -19.14 -24.36
CA MET A 149 24.43 -19.61 -22.98
C MET A 149 24.14 -21.10 -22.87
N GLU A 150 24.81 -21.74 -21.91
CA GLU A 150 24.67 -23.15 -21.57
C GLU A 150 23.75 -23.33 -20.36
N ILE A 151 23.39 -24.57 -20.01
CA ILE A 151 22.47 -24.84 -18.89
C ILE A 151 23.03 -24.32 -17.56
N ALA A 152 24.33 -24.50 -17.34
CA ALA A 152 25.03 -24.01 -16.16
C ALA A 152 25.00 -22.48 -15.99
N ASP A 153 24.68 -21.72 -17.05
CA ASP A 153 24.50 -20.27 -16.94
C ASP A 153 23.20 -19.88 -16.20
N PHE A 154 22.22 -20.79 -16.13
CA PHE A 154 20.91 -20.56 -15.51
C PHE A 154 20.78 -21.24 -14.13
N ASP A 155 21.88 -21.78 -13.61
CA ASP A 155 21.96 -22.56 -12.37
C ASP A 155 22.97 -21.89 -11.43
N LEU A 156 22.54 -20.79 -10.81
CA LEU A 156 23.40 -19.96 -9.96
C LEU A 156 23.11 -20.17 -8.46
N TRP A 157 21.98 -20.79 -8.14
CA TRP A 157 21.51 -21.06 -6.79
C TRP A 157 21.11 -22.51 -6.64
N LYS A 158 21.32 -23.07 -5.45
CA LYS A 158 20.85 -24.43 -5.17
C LYS A 158 19.37 -24.48 -4.88
N ASP A 159 18.70 -25.49 -5.42
CA ASP A 159 17.29 -25.80 -5.11
C ASP A 159 17.10 -26.16 -3.61
N GLY A 160 15.84 -26.11 -3.17
CA GLY A 160 15.43 -26.52 -1.83
C GLY A 160 15.48 -25.41 -0.78
N GLY A 161 15.71 -24.17 -1.22
CA GLY A 161 15.63 -22.98 -0.38
C GLY A 161 14.29 -22.89 0.35
N LYS A 162 14.33 -22.75 1.68
CA LYS A 162 13.11 -22.58 2.51
C LYS A 162 12.75 -21.09 2.62
N PRO A 163 11.44 -20.76 2.71
CA PRO A 163 10.95 -19.42 3.06
C PRO A 163 11.71 -18.76 4.21
N GLY A 164 12.32 -17.62 3.93
CA GLY A 164 13.05 -16.78 4.88
C GLY A 164 14.33 -17.42 5.45
N MET A 165 14.86 -18.46 4.80
CA MET A 165 16.19 -19.00 5.10
C MET A 165 17.17 -18.54 4.03
N ILE A 166 18.45 -18.37 4.42
CA ILE A 166 19.55 -18.06 3.49
C ILE A 166 19.52 -19.06 2.33
N LYS A 167 19.60 -18.53 1.10
CA LYS A 167 19.73 -19.33 -0.12
C LYS A 167 21.21 -19.60 -0.40
N GLU A 168 21.53 -20.81 -0.83
CA GLU A 168 22.92 -21.21 -1.09
C GLU A 168 23.31 -20.85 -2.53
N LEU A 169 24.42 -20.12 -2.68
CA LEU A 169 25.03 -19.85 -3.98
C LEU A 169 25.71 -21.12 -4.53
N GLY A 170 25.64 -21.29 -5.85
CA GLY A 170 26.25 -22.38 -6.58
C GLY A 170 25.24 -23.22 -7.33
N SER A 171 25.73 -24.03 -8.26
CA SER A 171 24.88 -24.86 -9.11
C SER A 171 24.42 -26.15 -8.42
N ASP A 172 23.32 -26.71 -8.89
CA ASP A 172 22.86 -28.05 -8.54
C ASP A 172 23.65 -29.17 -9.26
N ASP A 173 23.58 -30.40 -8.73
CA ASP A 173 24.13 -31.62 -9.35
C ASP A 173 23.10 -32.78 -9.27
N PRO A 174 22.46 -33.17 -10.39
CA PRO A 174 22.59 -32.57 -11.73
C PRO A 174 22.06 -31.13 -11.77
N HIS A 175 22.45 -30.37 -12.80
CA HIS A 175 22.04 -28.98 -12.98
C HIS A 175 20.51 -28.78 -12.91
N SER A 176 20.08 -27.59 -12.52
CA SER A 176 18.68 -27.14 -12.55
C SER A 176 18.61 -25.75 -13.19
N PHE A 177 17.42 -25.30 -13.59
CA PHE A 177 17.21 -23.89 -13.94
C PHE A 177 16.66 -23.15 -12.72
N ASP A 178 17.35 -22.10 -12.23
CA ASP A 178 16.89 -21.27 -11.11
C ASP A 178 15.44 -20.76 -11.35
N HIS A 179 15.17 -20.32 -12.59
CA HIS A 179 13.86 -19.85 -13.01
C HIS A 179 13.60 -20.03 -14.51
N VAL A 180 12.45 -20.63 -14.85
CA VAL A 180 11.95 -20.73 -16.24
C VAL A 180 10.69 -19.89 -16.42
N MET A 181 10.69 -19.04 -17.44
CA MET A 181 9.60 -18.13 -17.76
C MET A 181 9.00 -18.45 -19.13
N VAL A 182 7.69 -18.75 -19.18
CA VAL A 182 6.97 -19.02 -20.44
C VAL A 182 6.11 -17.80 -20.81
N ILE A 183 6.29 -17.26 -22.00
CA ILE A 183 5.49 -16.13 -22.48
C ILE A 183 4.72 -16.56 -23.73
N LEU A 184 3.40 -16.37 -23.70
CA LEU A 184 2.46 -16.85 -24.71
C LEU A 184 1.92 -15.69 -25.56
N ARG A 185 2.00 -15.83 -26.89
CA ARG A 185 1.49 -14.86 -27.86
C ARG A 185 -0.04 -14.76 -27.83
N ASN A 186 -0.70 -15.89 -28.07
CA ASN A 186 -2.13 -15.99 -28.36
C ASN A 186 -2.78 -17.06 -27.49
N SER A 187 -2.96 -16.77 -26.19
CA SER A 187 -3.57 -17.73 -25.26
C SER A 187 -4.76 -17.15 -24.52
N SER A 188 -5.40 -17.96 -23.66
CA SER A 188 -6.41 -17.47 -22.70
C SER A 188 -5.82 -16.51 -21.67
N LEU A 189 -4.50 -16.52 -21.46
CA LEU A 189 -3.80 -15.45 -20.76
C LEU A 189 -3.69 -14.25 -21.68
N THR A 190 -4.50 -13.24 -21.39
CA THR A 190 -4.42 -11.95 -22.07
C THR A 190 -3.24 -11.15 -21.51
N HIS A 191 -2.93 -10.03 -22.17
CA HIS A 191 -1.94 -9.10 -21.64
C HIS A 191 -2.35 -8.61 -20.23
N GLY A 192 -1.37 -8.55 -19.32
CA GLY A 192 -1.62 -8.21 -17.91
C GLY A 192 -2.07 -9.38 -17.04
N GLN A 193 -2.07 -10.62 -17.57
CA GLN A 193 -2.35 -11.83 -16.82
C GLN A 193 -1.11 -12.74 -16.76
N GLY A 194 -0.90 -13.34 -15.59
CA GLY A 194 0.22 -14.22 -15.35
C GLY A 194 0.05 -15.01 -14.05
N SER A 195 1.03 -15.87 -13.79
CA SER A 195 1.20 -16.52 -12.49
C SER A 195 2.63 -17.03 -12.34
N THR A 196 3.04 -17.25 -11.10
CA THR A 196 4.27 -17.96 -10.75
C THR A 196 3.98 -19.14 -9.83
N ASP A 197 4.83 -20.17 -9.86
CA ASP A 197 4.84 -21.25 -8.89
C ASP A 197 6.27 -21.55 -8.44
N ALA A 198 6.38 -22.08 -7.22
CA ALA A 198 7.53 -22.87 -6.83
C ALA A 198 7.50 -24.25 -7.51
N GLY A 199 8.66 -24.77 -7.86
CA GLY A 199 8.85 -26.04 -8.53
C GLY A 199 8.77 -25.97 -10.06
N SER A 200 8.95 -27.14 -10.67
CA SER A 200 9.07 -27.32 -12.12
C SER A 200 7.75 -27.66 -12.81
N SER A 201 7.57 -27.23 -14.06
CA SER A 201 6.54 -27.79 -14.99
C SER A 201 7.00 -29.07 -15.71
N GLY A 202 8.18 -29.58 -15.40
CA GLY A 202 8.78 -30.77 -15.98
C GLY A 202 10.22 -30.54 -16.46
N ASP A 203 10.90 -31.61 -16.83
CA ASP A 203 12.29 -31.54 -17.24
C ASP A 203 12.43 -30.85 -18.61
N LEU A 204 13.14 -29.72 -18.64
CA LEU A 204 13.50 -28.98 -19.84
C LEU A 204 14.92 -29.40 -20.26
N PHE A 205 15.04 -30.00 -21.44
CA PHE A 205 16.26 -30.61 -21.96
C PHE A 205 16.96 -31.58 -20.98
N GLY A 206 16.17 -32.26 -20.14
CA GLY A 206 16.64 -33.22 -19.14
C GLY A 206 16.91 -32.65 -17.75
N TYR A 207 16.62 -31.37 -17.52
CA TYR A 207 16.88 -30.70 -16.24
C TYR A 207 15.62 -30.00 -15.70
N PRO A 208 15.34 -30.08 -14.40
CA PRO A 208 14.18 -29.43 -13.78
C PRO A 208 14.41 -27.91 -13.62
N SER A 209 13.42 -27.21 -13.08
CA SER A 209 13.54 -25.81 -12.65
C SER A 209 13.05 -25.63 -11.22
N ASP A 210 13.72 -24.77 -10.45
CA ASP A 210 13.37 -24.51 -9.05
C ASP A 210 12.08 -23.72 -8.92
N THR A 211 11.88 -22.80 -9.85
CA THR A 211 10.69 -21.95 -9.92
C THR A 211 10.31 -21.67 -11.36
N GLN A 212 9.06 -21.25 -11.56
CA GLN A 212 8.58 -20.94 -12.90
C GLN A 212 7.55 -19.82 -12.91
N SER A 213 7.39 -19.20 -14.07
CA SER A 213 6.35 -18.21 -14.32
C SER A 213 5.78 -18.33 -15.73
N ARG A 214 4.57 -17.82 -15.92
CA ARG A 214 3.88 -17.82 -17.21
C ARG A 214 3.03 -16.58 -17.42
N PHE A 215 3.06 -16.05 -18.64
CA PHE A 215 2.45 -14.76 -18.97
C PHE A 215 1.76 -14.73 -20.33
N GLY A 216 0.68 -13.97 -20.42
CA GLY A 216 0.07 -13.57 -21.68
C GLY A 216 0.65 -12.25 -22.19
N ALA A 217 0.96 -12.19 -23.49
CA ALA A 217 1.65 -11.03 -24.10
C ALA A 217 0.95 -10.50 -25.36
N MET A 218 -0.36 -10.73 -25.46
CA MET A 218 -1.17 -10.42 -26.63
C MET A 218 -1.02 -8.96 -27.11
N TYR A 219 -0.84 -8.00 -26.20
CA TYR A 219 -0.78 -6.56 -26.52
C TYR A 219 0.61 -5.92 -26.33
N GLY A 220 1.66 -6.72 -26.08
CA GLY A 220 3.02 -6.21 -25.93
C GLY A 220 3.81 -6.96 -24.85
N LEU A 221 5.01 -6.46 -24.56
CA LEU A 221 5.83 -6.92 -23.43
C LEU A 221 5.00 -6.85 -22.15
N PRO A 222 4.72 -7.97 -21.46
CA PRO A 222 3.87 -8.00 -20.26
C PRO A 222 4.63 -7.53 -19.00
N PHE A 223 5.28 -6.38 -19.07
CA PHE A 223 6.25 -5.89 -18.08
C PHE A 223 5.66 -5.84 -16.66
N GLU A 224 4.44 -5.33 -16.51
CA GLU A 224 3.86 -5.05 -15.20
C GLU A 224 3.41 -6.31 -14.47
N ILE A 225 2.76 -7.22 -15.20
CA ILE A 225 2.37 -8.50 -14.61
C ILE A 225 3.59 -9.39 -14.40
N LEU A 226 4.60 -9.33 -15.27
CA LEU A 226 5.83 -10.09 -15.13
C LEU A 226 6.55 -9.75 -13.84
N LYS A 227 6.82 -8.46 -13.59
CA LYS A 227 7.47 -8.04 -12.34
C LYS A 227 6.62 -8.38 -11.13
N HIS A 228 5.29 -8.19 -11.19
CA HIS A 228 4.37 -8.50 -10.10
C HIS A 228 4.43 -9.98 -9.69
N GLU A 229 4.27 -10.88 -10.66
CA GLU A 229 4.29 -12.32 -10.39
C GLU A 229 5.67 -12.80 -9.98
N PHE A 230 6.75 -12.31 -10.60
CA PHE A 230 8.10 -12.66 -10.17
C PHE A 230 8.36 -12.22 -8.72
N ASN A 231 7.82 -11.07 -8.31
CA ASN A 231 7.95 -10.56 -6.95
C ASN A 231 7.23 -11.43 -5.91
N HIS A 232 6.23 -12.24 -6.28
CA HIS A 232 5.69 -13.24 -5.36
C HIS A 232 6.79 -14.17 -4.86
N LEU A 233 7.70 -14.63 -5.73
CA LEU A 233 8.82 -15.51 -5.37
C LEU A 233 9.81 -14.86 -4.39
N LEU A 234 9.82 -13.53 -4.28
CA LEU A 234 10.69 -12.78 -3.38
C LEU A 234 9.98 -12.44 -2.06
N LEU A 235 8.75 -11.91 -2.13
CA LEU A 235 8.07 -11.28 -0.99
C LEU A 235 7.06 -12.19 -0.27
N GLY A 236 6.43 -13.14 -0.97
CA GLY A 236 5.37 -13.98 -0.42
C GLY A 236 4.16 -14.12 -1.35
N GLY A 237 3.13 -14.85 -0.90
CA GLY A 237 1.91 -15.09 -1.67
C GLY A 237 0.96 -13.89 -1.78
N ASN A 238 -0.30 -14.13 -2.19
CA ASN A 238 -1.32 -13.09 -2.42
C ASN A 238 -1.60 -12.20 -1.19
N ASN A 239 -1.28 -12.66 0.02
CA ASN A 239 -1.41 -11.84 1.21
C ASN A 239 -0.38 -10.68 1.26
N PHE A 240 0.60 -10.64 0.37
CA PHE A 240 1.54 -9.53 0.22
C PHE A 240 1.11 -8.50 -0.84
N HIS A 241 -0.02 -8.70 -1.53
CA HIS A 241 -0.54 -7.67 -2.42
C HIS A 241 -0.69 -6.34 -1.69
N SER A 242 -0.09 -5.29 -2.24
CA SER A 242 -0.06 -3.93 -1.68
C SER A 242 0.16 -2.92 -2.81
N GLY A 243 -0.07 -1.63 -2.54
CA GLY A 243 0.29 -0.55 -3.47
C GLY A 243 -0.26 -0.71 -4.89
N GLY A 244 -1.53 -1.13 -5.06
CA GLY A 244 -2.15 -1.39 -6.36
C GLY A 244 -2.16 -2.85 -6.83
N GLY A 245 -1.78 -3.80 -5.97
CA GLY A 245 -1.75 -5.23 -6.30
C GLY A 245 -2.99 -6.04 -5.92
N ASN A 246 -3.79 -5.54 -4.99
CA ASN A 246 -4.80 -6.37 -4.34
C ASN A 246 -6.09 -6.50 -5.16
N ALA A 247 -6.82 -7.59 -4.91
CA ALA A 247 -8.10 -7.87 -5.55
C ALA A 247 -9.21 -8.03 -4.51
N ALA A 248 -10.46 -7.77 -4.91
CA ALA A 248 -11.62 -7.71 -4.02
C ALA A 248 -11.87 -9.00 -3.21
N GLN A 249 -11.42 -10.15 -3.72
CA GLN A 249 -11.54 -11.45 -3.05
C GLN A 249 -10.55 -11.65 -1.88
N PHE A 250 -9.49 -10.85 -1.79
CA PHE A 250 -8.47 -11.03 -0.78
C PHE A 250 -8.70 -10.12 0.45
N PRO A 251 -8.54 -10.65 1.68
CA PRO A 251 -8.58 -9.85 2.89
C PRO A 251 -7.49 -8.78 2.89
N GLY A 252 -7.85 -7.55 3.30
CA GLY A 252 -6.89 -6.46 3.46
C GLY A 252 -7.19 -5.63 4.71
N TYR A 253 -6.24 -4.79 5.13
CA TYR A 253 -6.39 -3.96 6.34
C TYR A 253 -7.44 -2.86 6.18
N PHE A 254 -7.69 -2.41 4.96
CA PHE A 254 -8.63 -1.33 4.67
C PHE A 254 -9.88 -1.86 3.96
N MET A 255 -10.99 -1.15 4.13
CA MET A 255 -12.21 -1.41 3.38
C MET A 255 -11.99 -1.19 1.87
N PRO A 256 -11.58 0.01 1.39
CA PRO A 256 -11.27 0.21 -0.02
C PRO A 256 -10.03 -0.57 -0.43
N LEU A 257 -9.99 -0.99 -1.70
CA LEU A 257 -8.76 -1.51 -2.30
C LEU A 257 -7.78 -0.38 -2.53
N GLN A 258 -6.51 -0.63 -2.26
CA GLN A 258 -5.45 0.36 -2.35
C GLN A 258 -4.82 0.34 -3.74
N GLY A 259 -4.71 1.51 -4.37
CA GLY A 259 -3.76 1.82 -5.43
C GLY A 259 -2.39 2.20 -4.83
N GLY A 260 -1.62 3.02 -5.54
CA GLY A 260 -0.31 3.50 -5.07
C GLY A 260 0.87 2.80 -5.73
N TRP A 261 1.93 2.50 -4.99
CA TRP A 261 3.10 1.84 -5.56
C TRP A 261 3.75 0.90 -4.55
N SER A 262 4.18 -0.25 -5.05
CA SER A 262 5.07 -1.20 -4.38
C SER A 262 5.53 -2.23 -5.41
N MET A 263 6.48 -3.09 -5.04
CA MET A 263 6.85 -4.26 -5.84
C MET A 263 5.67 -5.19 -6.12
N MET A 264 4.74 -5.30 -5.17
CA MET A 264 3.52 -6.09 -5.31
C MET A 264 2.39 -5.31 -5.98
N GLY A 265 2.63 -4.10 -6.47
CA GLY A 265 1.68 -3.35 -7.29
C GLY A 265 1.46 -4.04 -8.65
N GLY A 266 0.23 -3.99 -9.16
CA GLY A 266 -0.14 -4.53 -10.48
C GLY A 266 -0.65 -3.45 -11.42
N ALA A 267 -1.64 -3.79 -12.26
CA ALA A 267 -2.26 -2.88 -13.21
C ALA A 267 -2.98 -1.68 -12.57
N SER A 268 -3.25 -1.73 -11.26
CA SER A 268 -3.91 -0.68 -10.48
C SER A 268 -2.93 0.22 -9.72
N SER A 269 -1.63 0.15 -10.03
CA SER A 269 -0.62 0.99 -9.41
C SER A 269 -0.58 2.39 -10.03
N SER A 270 -0.24 3.40 -9.23
CA SER A 270 0.06 4.73 -9.71
C SER A 270 1.49 4.85 -10.21
N LEU A 271 2.53 4.40 -9.48
CA LEU A 271 3.92 4.41 -9.95
C LEU A 271 4.38 2.98 -10.30
N LEU A 272 5.33 2.86 -11.23
CA LEU A 272 5.88 1.56 -11.67
C LEU A 272 7.03 1.03 -10.79
N THR A 273 7.55 1.85 -9.88
CA THR A 273 8.69 1.55 -9.00
C THR A 273 8.29 0.84 -7.70
N ALA A 274 9.28 0.35 -6.95
CA ALA A 274 9.14 -0.09 -5.56
C ALA A 274 8.98 1.10 -4.59
N CYS A 275 8.56 0.83 -3.36
CA CYS A 275 8.57 1.77 -2.24
C CYS A 275 9.71 1.46 -1.24
N ALA A 276 9.95 2.36 -0.29
CA ALA A 276 10.98 2.21 0.74
C ALA A 276 10.72 1.03 1.66
N TRP A 277 9.45 0.70 1.93
CA TRP A 277 9.10 -0.51 2.68
C TRP A 277 9.57 -1.77 1.97
N ASP A 278 9.41 -1.86 0.64
CA ASP A 278 9.88 -3.03 -0.14
C ASP A 278 11.40 -3.23 0.03
N ARG A 279 12.17 -2.14 -0.08
CA ARG A 279 13.62 -2.16 0.13
C ARG A 279 14.00 -2.58 1.53
N TYR A 280 13.38 -1.97 2.54
CA TYR A 280 13.62 -2.31 3.94
C TYR A 280 13.29 -3.78 4.23
N ARG A 281 12.19 -4.28 3.67
CA ARG A 281 11.71 -5.65 3.83
C ARG A 281 12.69 -6.68 3.27
N LEU A 282 13.25 -6.41 2.09
CA LEU A 282 14.20 -7.28 1.39
C LEU A 282 15.67 -7.00 1.74
N GLY A 283 15.95 -6.02 2.62
CA GLY A 283 17.33 -5.68 2.97
C GLY A 283 18.12 -5.03 1.82
N TRP A 284 17.44 -4.28 0.95
CA TRP A 284 18.06 -3.59 -0.18
C TRP A 284 18.56 -2.20 0.21
N TYR A 285 19.77 -2.19 0.73
CA TYR A 285 20.55 -0.99 0.98
C TYR A 285 22.02 -1.26 0.62
N PRO A 286 22.79 -0.26 0.16
CA PRO A 286 24.21 -0.43 -0.10
C PRO A 286 24.98 -0.83 1.17
N PRO A 287 25.95 -1.75 1.10
CA PRO A 287 26.75 -2.16 2.26
C PRO A 287 27.53 -1.03 2.94
N SER A 288 27.71 0.10 2.26
CA SER A 288 28.37 1.29 2.80
C SER A 288 27.46 2.15 3.70
N PHE A 289 26.16 1.85 3.77
CA PHE A 289 25.24 2.60 4.61
C PHE A 289 25.36 2.11 6.05
N THR A 290 25.26 3.04 6.98
CA THR A 290 25.22 2.75 8.42
C THR A 290 23.82 2.33 8.86
N TYR A 291 22.78 2.91 8.25
CA TYR A 291 21.38 2.63 8.58
C TYR A 291 20.65 1.97 7.40
N GLU A 292 19.81 0.98 7.70
CA GLU A 292 18.99 0.30 6.69
C GLU A 292 17.93 1.23 6.08
N ILE A 293 17.41 2.16 6.89
CA ILE A 293 16.59 3.30 6.44
C ILE A 293 17.44 4.53 6.68
N ARG A 294 17.87 5.17 5.59
CA ARG A 294 18.84 6.26 5.64
C ARG A 294 18.19 7.59 5.31
N ALA A 295 18.56 8.63 6.05
CA ALA A 295 18.41 10.02 5.63
C ALA A 295 19.73 10.78 5.83
N ARG A 296 19.74 12.08 5.51
CA ARG A 296 20.87 12.98 5.82
C ARG A 296 20.44 14.09 6.76
N ASN A 297 21.35 14.64 7.54
CA ASN A 297 21.12 15.88 8.29
C ASN A 297 21.46 17.13 7.45
N GLU A 298 21.31 18.32 8.02
CA GLU A 298 21.65 19.58 7.33
C GLU A 298 23.12 19.68 6.92
N ALA A 299 24.02 19.04 7.66
CA ALA A 299 25.45 18.96 7.33
C ALA A 299 25.76 17.92 6.24
N GLY A 300 24.75 17.24 5.69
CA GLY A 300 24.90 16.20 4.67
C GLY A 300 25.40 14.86 5.22
N GLN A 301 25.49 14.72 6.54
CA GLN A 301 25.93 13.48 7.18
C GLN A 301 24.78 12.48 7.24
N GLU A 302 25.11 11.20 7.11
CA GLU A 302 24.16 10.12 7.25
C GLU A 302 23.55 10.08 8.66
N VAL A 303 22.23 9.91 8.73
CA VAL A 303 21.46 9.72 9.97
C VAL A 303 20.40 8.64 9.80
N ASN A 304 19.92 8.09 10.93
CA ASN A 304 18.83 7.10 10.91
C ASN A 304 17.55 7.74 10.38
N GLY A 305 16.96 7.13 9.36
CA GLY A 305 15.67 7.53 8.80
C GLY A 305 14.46 6.83 9.44
N ASP A 306 14.66 5.81 10.28
CA ASP A 306 13.61 5.21 11.11
C ASP A 306 13.52 5.96 12.44
N ILE A 307 12.47 6.75 12.63
CA ILE A 307 12.37 7.75 13.71
C ILE A 307 11.09 7.59 14.53
N ASP A 308 11.23 7.85 15.84
CA ASP A 308 10.11 8.02 16.77
C ASP A 308 10.12 9.45 17.33
N PRO A 309 9.37 10.39 16.72
CA PRO A 309 9.35 11.78 17.16
C PRO A 309 8.87 11.97 18.61
N MET A 310 8.12 11.00 19.16
CA MET A 310 7.69 11.04 20.56
C MET A 310 8.80 10.64 21.54
N GLN A 311 9.86 9.99 21.06
CA GLN A 311 11.08 9.68 21.81
C GLN A 311 12.20 10.71 21.61
N GLY A 312 11.94 11.76 20.82
CA GLY A 312 12.86 12.89 20.64
C GLY A 312 13.50 12.99 19.26
N ASP A 313 13.24 12.04 18.35
CA ASP A 313 13.80 12.01 16.99
C ASP A 313 13.16 13.08 16.08
N THR A 314 13.43 14.34 16.42
CA THR A 314 12.92 15.54 15.75
C THR A 314 14.07 16.34 15.17
N GLY A 315 13.79 17.17 14.15
CA GLY A 315 14.82 17.98 13.49
C GLY A 315 14.64 18.03 11.98
N VAL A 316 15.71 18.43 11.30
CA VAL A 316 15.75 18.55 9.84
C VAL A 316 16.43 17.34 9.23
N TYR A 317 15.70 16.67 8.34
CA TYR A 317 16.15 15.52 7.57
C TYR A 317 16.13 15.87 6.09
N ILE A 318 17.20 15.55 5.39
CA ILE A 318 17.38 15.79 3.96
C ILE A 318 17.22 14.45 3.24
N LEU A 319 16.28 14.39 2.29
CA LEU A 319 16.08 13.23 1.43
C LEU A 319 16.55 13.55 0.02
N GLY A 320 17.60 12.87 -0.43
CA GLY A 320 17.94 12.75 -1.85
C GLY A 320 16.91 11.95 -2.62
N ASP A 321 17.13 11.75 -3.91
CA ASP A 321 16.24 10.93 -4.75
C ASP A 321 16.18 9.49 -4.23
N PHE A 322 14.97 9.00 -3.93
CA PHE A 322 14.73 7.67 -3.41
C PHE A 322 15.33 6.63 -4.38
N VAL A 323 15.03 6.73 -5.66
CA VAL A 323 15.43 5.70 -6.64
C VAL A 323 16.94 5.57 -6.74
N THR A 324 17.67 6.68 -6.87
CA THR A 324 19.13 6.65 -7.07
C THR A 324 19.95 6.65 -5.78
N SER A 325 19.46 7.27 -4.71
CA SER A 325 20.21 7.40 -3.46
C SER A 325 19.75 6.43 -2.37
N GLY A 326 18.48 6.03 -2.36
CA GLY A 326 17.93 5.20 -1.29
C GLY A 326 17.47 5.94 -0.04
N ASP A 327 17.46 7.27 -0.05
CA ASP A 327 16.97 8.05 1.10
C ASP A 327 15.47 7.88 1.31
N ALA A 328 15.07 7.68 2.56
CA ALA A 328 13.68 7.65 3.00
C ALA A 328 13.57 8.06 4.47
N LEU A 329 12.38 8.49 4.89
CA LEU A 329 12.01 8.53 6.31
C LEU A 329 10.89 7.54 6.58
N ARG A 330 10.95 6.93 7.75
CA ARG A 330 9.89 6.13 8.34
C ARG A 330 9.60 6.67 9.72
N ILE A 331 8.35 7.05 9.96
CA ILE A 331 7.93 7.76 11.17
C ILE A 331 6.90 6.91 11.90
N LYS A 332 7.21 6.48 13.12
CA LYS A 332 6.26 5.71 13.94
C LYS A 332 5.03 6.56 14.31
N VAL A 333 3.84 6.03 14.05
CA VAL A 333 2.58 6.65 14.49
C VAL A 333 2.34 6.29 15.95
N PRO A 334 2.19 7.27 16.86
CA PRO A 334 2.16 7.01 18.29
C PRO A 334 0.76 6.65 18.80
N PHE A 335 0.74 6.20 20.06
CA PHE A 335 -0.45 5.98 20.90
C PHE A 335 -1.37 4.81 20.53
N LEU A 336 -1.01 4.01 19.52
CA LEU A 336 -1.70 2.76 19.23
C LEU A 336 -1.43 1.74 20.35
N PRO A 337 -2.45 1.07 20.90
CA PRO A 337 -2.27 0.01 21.89
C PRO A 337 -1.49 -1.18 21.32
N ASP A 338 -0.76 -1.90 22.19
CA ASP A 338 0.06 -3.07 21.79
C ASP A 338 -0.75 -4.23 21.19
N ASN A 339 -2.06 -4.28 21.46
CA ASN A 339 -2.97 -5.30 20.94
C ASN A 339 -3.68 -4.87 19.64
N GLU A 340 -3.36 -3.71 19.09
CA GLU A 340 -3.83 -3.26 17.78
C GLU A 340 -2.68 -3.23 16.76
N TYR A 341 -3.01 -3.10 15.47
CA TYR A 341 -1.99 -3.01 14.45
C TYR A 341 -1.16 -1.72 14.59
N PRO A 342 0.18 -1.82 14.67
CA PRO A 342 1.05 -0.64 14.67
C PRO A 342 1.11 0.01 13.29
N GLN A 343 1.48 1.29 13.23
CA GLN A 343 1.49 2.06 11.99
C GLN A 343 2.71 2.97 11.84
N TRP A 344 3.11 3.24 10.59
CA TRP A 344 4.23 4.10 10.24
C TRP A 344 3.95 4.92 8.99
N ILE A 345 4.42 6.17 8.95
CA ILE A 345 4.40 6.99 7.74
C ILE A 345 5.75 6.85 7.04
N TRP A 346 5.74 6.49 5.76
CA TRP A 346 6.91 6.48 4.88
C TRP A 346 6.91 7.73 4.02
N LEU A 347 8.09 8.33 3.83
CA LEU A 347 8.32 9.49 2.98
C LEU A 347 9.49 9.23 2.03
N GLU A 348 9.22 9.40 0.74
CA GLU A 348 10.17 9.16 -0.35
C GLU A 348 10.26 10.42 -1.20
N ASN A 349 11.47 10.95 -1.45
CA ASN A 349 11.66 12.02 -2.45
C ASN A 349 11.88 11.37 -3.82
N HIS A 350 10.92 11.48 -4.73
CA HIS A 350 11.10 11.02 -6.10
C HIS A 350 11.52 12.18 -6.98
N GLN A 351 12.61 12.03 -7.73
CA GLN A 351 12.98 12.97 -8.78
C GLN A 351 12.37 12.62 -10.13
N THR A 352 11.76 11.44 -10.25
CA THR A 352 11.04 10.93 -11.41
C THR A 352 11.91 10.73 -12.64
N THR A 353 11.40 9.98 -13.60
CA THR A 353 12.07 9.63 -14.86
C THR A 353 12.63 10.87 -15.57
N SER A 354 11.96 12.01 -15.39
CA SER A 354 12.35 13.31 -15.97
C SER A 354 13.70 13.84 -15.46
N ARG A 355 14.17 13.44 -14.28
CA ARG A 355 15.43 13.91 -13.68
C ARG A 355 16.40 12.80 -13.33
N ASN A 356 15.94 11.62 -12.92
CA ASN A 356 16.81 10.50 -12.59
C ASN A 356 16.98 9.49 -13.75
N GLY A 357 16.20 9.61 -14.82
CA GLY A 357 16.27 8.74 -15.99
C GLY A 357 15.86 7.28 -15.74
N SER A 358 15.32 6.93 -14.56
CA SER A 358 14.79 5.60 -14.32
C SER A 358 13.52 5.39 -15.14
N PRO A 359 13.40 4.28 -15.89
CA PRO A 359 12.21 4.01 -16.69
C PRO A 359 11.01 3.55 -15.84
N THR A 360 11.13 3.44 -14.52
CA THR A 360 10.01 3.02 -13.66
C THR A 360 9.63 4.04 -12.60
N ASP A 361 10.42 5.12 -12.46
CA ASP A 361 10.09 6.22 -11.56
C ASP A 361 9.13 7.22 -12.21
N ARG A 362 7.95 6.74 -12.56
CA ARG A 362 6.94 7.49 -13.32
C ARG A 362 5.56 6.94 -13.07
N PHE A 363 4.53 7.72 -13.38
CA PHE A 363 3.17 7.19 -13.32
C PHE A 363 2.96 6.10 -14.37
N HIS A 364 2.12 5.12 -14.05
CA HIS A 364 1.99 3.86 -14.81
C HIS A 364 1.81 4.11 -16.29
N TYR A 365 0.80 4.89 -16.66
CA TYR A 365 0.40 5.09 -18.05
C TYR A 365 0.86 6.42 -18.65
N GLU A 366 1.79 7.14 -18.00
CA GLU A 366 2.19 8.48 -18.45
C GLU A 366 2.95 8.49 -19.79
N ALA A 367 3.55 7.36 -20.17
CA ALA A 367 4.33 7.24 -21.41
C ALA A 367 3.45 6.82 -22.59
N GLU A 368 2.37 6.11 -22.31
CA GLU A 368 1.47 5.51 -23.28
C GLU A 368 0.34 6.49 -23.65
N MET A 369 -0.07 7.36 -22.73
CA MET A 369 -1.35 8.08 -22.81
C MET A 369 -1.21 9.55 -22.42
N THR A 370 -1.45 10.47 -23.37
CA THR A 370 -1.25 11.91 -23.17
C THR A 370 -2.21 12.57 -22.18
N CYS A 371 -3.32 11.90 -21.87
CA CYS A 371 -4.31 12.37 -20.88
C CYS A 371 -3.88 12.09 -19.43
N VAL A 372 -2.88 11.23 -19.22
CA VAL A 372 -2.33 10.93 -17.90
C VAL A 372 -1.25 11.96 -17.59
N ASN A 373 -1.35 12.59 -16.43
CA ASN A 373 -0.35 13.55 -15.98
C ASN A 373 1.02 12.87 -15.80
N LYS A 374 2.10 13.63 -15.95
CA LYS A 374 3.44 13.16 -15.60
C LYS A 374 3.66 13.23 -14.09
N ALA A 375 4.43 12.29 -13.55
CA ALA A 375 4.89 12.31 -12.16
C ALA A 375 5.84 13.50 -11.93
N PRO A 376 5.48 14.47 -11.06
CA PRO A 376 6.36 15.57 -10.72
C PRO A 376 7.34 15.17 -9.62
N PRO A 377 8.55 15.78 -9.59
CA PRO A 377 9.44 15.66 -8.44
C PRO A 377 8.77 16.15 -7.15
N GLY A 378 9.00 15.44 -6.04
CA GLY A 378 8.45 15.81 -4.73
C GLY A 378 8.47 14.67 -3.73
N ILE A 379 7.87 14.91 -2.56
CA ILE A 379 7.68 13.86 -1.56
C ILE A 379 6.41 13.07 -1.88
N TYR A 380 6.54 11.76 -1.84
CA TYR A 380 5.46 10.80 -1.92
C TYR A 380 5.36 10.06 -0.59
N ALA A 381 4.14 9.83 -0.12
CA ALA A 381 3.91 9.32 1.24
C ALA A 381 2.97 8.10 1.26
N LEU A 382 3.26 7.17 2.15
CA LEU A 382 2.48 5.95 2.41
C LEU A 382 2.28 5.78 3.92
N MET A 383 1.11 5.30 4.33
CA MET A 383 0.88 4.73 5.64
C MET A 383 1.08 3.22 5.58
N GLN A 384 2.01 2.69 6.36
CA GLN A 384 2.16 1.26 6.64
C GLN A 384 1.29 0.88 7.84
N VAL A 385 0.59 -0.24 7.73
CA VAL A 385 -0.12 -0.91 8.85
C VAL A 385 0.47 -2.30 9.04
N ASP A 386 0.84 -2.64 10.27
CA ASP A 386 1.43 -3.95 10.60
C ASP A 386 2.67 -4.25 9.73
N ARG A 387 3.01 -5.53 9.53
CA ARG A 387 4.05 -6.01 8.60
C ARG A 387 5.46 -5.48 8.89
N GLU A 388 5.71 -5.12 10.14
CA GLU A 388 7.05 -4.71 10.57
C GLU A 388 7.97 -5.90 10.87
N GLU A 389 7.41 -7.00 11.36
CA GLU A 389 8.20 -8.14 11.79
C GLU A 389 8.89 -8.81 10.59
N ARG A 390 10.21 -8.62 10.48
CA ARG A 390 11.04 -9.25 9.44
C ARG A 390 11.62 -10.60 9.86
N VAL A 391 11.70 -10.87 11.17
CA VAL A 391 12.23 -12.14 11.71
C VAL A 391 11.22 -12.78 12.65
N ALA A 392 10.64 -13.92 12.24
CA ALA A 392 9.57 -14.61 12.96
C ALA A 392 9.37 -16.04 12.46
N ALA A 393 8.56 -16.84 13.16
CA ALA A 393 8.14 -18.15 12.64
C ALA A 393 7.12 -18.07 11.47
N ASN A 394 6.47 -16.92 11.28
CA ASN A 394 5.44 -16.70 10.25
C ASN A 394 5.56 -15.32 9.59
N VAL A 395 6.76 -14.97 9.14
CA VAL A 395 7.08 -13.68 8.50
C VAL A 395 6.26 -13.46 7.22
N PHE A 396 5.90 -14.54 6.53
CA PHE A 396 5.14 -14.50 5.27
C PHE A 396 3.61 -14.63 5.44
N GLY A 397 3.09 -14.63 6.67
CA GLY A 397 1.64 -14.61 6.96
C GLY A 397 1.08 -13.19 7.10
N GLY A 398 -0.25 -13.03 7.22
CA GLY A 398 -0.91 -11.74 7.48
C GLY A 398 -1.94 -11.35 6.42
N SER A 399 -2.41 -10.10 6.43
CA SER A 399 -3.38 -9.56 5.44
C SER A 399 -2.70 -8.72 4.35
N ALA A 400 -3.36 -8.56 3.20
CA ALA A 400 -2.92 -7.69 2.10
C ALA A 400 -3.25 -6.21 2.39
N ASP A 401 -2.92 -5.29 1.46
CA ASP A 401 -3.18 -3.84 1.56
C ASP A 401 -2.62 -3.20 2.85
N HIS A 402 -1.38 -3.53 3.20
CA HIS A 402 -0.70 -2.98 4.38
C HIS A 402 0.02 -1.65 4.08
N LEU A 403 -0.03 -1.17 2.82
CA LEU A 403 0.48 0.14 2.39
C LEU A 403 -0.68 0.94 1.79
N ARG A 404 -1.02 2.06 2.42
CA ARG A 404 -2.08 2.97 2.01
C ARG A 404 -1.49 4.32 1.59
N PRO A 405 -1.67 4.78 0.35
CA PRO A 405 -1.15 6.07 -0.08
C PRO A 405 -1.69 7.26 0.72
N MET A 406 -0.83 8.26 0.92
CA MET A 406 -1.17 9.55 1.53
C MET A 406 -0.89 10.67 0.52
N PRO A 407 -1.64 10.77 -0.60
CA PRO A 407 -1.33 11.76 -1.62
C PRO A 407 -1.57 13.19 -1.12
N ALA A 408 -0.81 14.14 -1.66
CA ALA A 408 -0.96 15.57 -1.34
C ALA A 408 -2.35 16.16 -1.72
N SER A 409 -3.13 15.46 -2.55
CA SER A 409 -4.52 15.84 -2.83
C SER A 409 -5.45 15.66 -1.64
N GLY A 410 -5.07 14.86 -0.63
CA GLY A 410 -5.83 14.63 0.58
C GLY A 410 -7.00 13.65 0.41
N SER A 411 -7.72 13.47 1.51
CA SER A 411 -8.84 12.54 1.65
C SER A 411 -10.18 13.27 1.78
N TYR A 412 -11.24 12.72 1.18
CA TYR A 412 -12.56 13.32 1.13
C TYR A 412 -13.67 12.29 1.31
N ASP A 413 -14.78 12.75 1.88
CA ASP A 413 -16.05 12.08 1.72
C ASP A 413 -16.53 12.30 0.26
N VAL A 414 -16.66 11.21 -0.52
CA VAL A 414 -17.01 11.26 -1.96
C VAL A 414 -18.43 10.74 -2.22
N SER A 415 -19.05 11.22 -3.29
CA SER A 415 -20.37 10.75 -3.74
C SER A 415 -20.39 10.48 -5.24
N LEU A 416 -21.28 9.61 -5.70
CA LEU A 416 -21.48 9.41 -7.14
C LEU A 416 -22.36 10.51 -7.75
N ARG A 417 -22.09 10.90 -8.99
CA ARG A 417 -22.89 11.93 -9.69
C ARG A 417 -24.30 11.43 -10.07
N GLY A 418 -24.46 10.11 -10.20
CA GLY A 418 -25.74 9.44 -10.46
C GLY A 418 -26.05 9.14 -11.93
N ASP A 419 -25.23 9.62 -12.85
CA ASP A 419 -25.30 9.34 -14.28
C ASP A 419 -24.02 8.63 -14.79
N THR A 420 -24.13 8.03 -15.97
CA THR A 420 -23.03 7.36 -16.65
C THR A 420 -22.58 8.21 -17.83
N VAL A 421 -21.26 8.42 -17.95
CA VAL A 421 -20.63 9.05 -19.10
C VAL A 421 -19.49 8.19 -19.63
N THR A 422 -18.97 8.55 -20.80
CA THR A 422 -17.83 7.85 -21.39
C THR A 422 -16.52 8.47 -20.90
N PHE A 423 -15.74 7.71 -20.16
CA PHE A 423 -14.33 7.98 -19.88
C PHE A 423 -13.55 8.01 -21.19
N GLN A 424 -12.78 9.06 -21.44
CA GLN A 424 -12.04 9.22 -22.70
C GLN A 424 -10.56 8.85 -22.58
N CYS A 425 -9.98 8.88 -21.38
CA CYS A 425 -8.54 8.74 -21.20
C CYS A 425 -8.01 7.30 -21.41
N LEU A 426 -8.12 6.42 -20.42
CA LEU A 426 -7.59 5.04 -20.50
C LEU A 426 -8.70 4.04 -20.84
N TRP A 427 -8.63 3.43 -22.03
CA TRP A 427 -9.63 2.46 -22.52
C TRP A 427 -11.06 3.02 -22.47
N PRO A 428 -11.47 3.80 -23.50
CA PRO A 428 -12.73 4.50 -23.47
C PRO A 428 -13.93 3.60 -23.19
N GLY A 429 -14.78 4.02 -22.26
CA GLY A 429 -15.89 3.19 -21.81
C GLY A 429 -16.79 3.88 -20.80
N PRO A 430 -17.99 3.31 -20.54
CA PRO A 430 -18.94 3.88 -19.58
C PRO A 430 -18.36 3.87 -18.17
N THR A 431 -18.54 4.96 -17.44
CA THR A 431 -18.17 5.12 -16.03
C THR A 431 -19.14 6.06 -15.33
N THR A 432 -19.32 5.88 -14.02
CA THR A 432 -20.01 6.83 -13.17
C THR A 432 -19.00 7.78 -12.56
N PRO A 433 -19.08 9.11 -12.81
CA PRO A 433 -18.17 10.06 -12.19
C PRO A 433 -18.38 10.14 -10.68
N TYR A 434 -17.27 10.32 -9.95
CA TYR A 434 -17.29 10.60 -8.53
C TYR A 434 -17.12 12.10 -8.28
N VAL A 435 -17.73 12.61 -7.22
CA VAL A 435 -17.80 14.04 -6.90
C VAL A 435 -17.00 14.30 -5.64
N VAL A 436 -16.09 15.26 -5.73
CA VAL A 436 -15.24 15.73 -4.63
C VAL A 436 -15.52 17.21 -4.38
N LYS A 437 -15.70 17.61 -3.12
CA LYS A 437 -15.88 19.00 -2.73
C LYS A 437 -15.00 19.34 -1.53
N ASP A 438 -14.39 20.52 -1.53
CA ASP A 438 -13.45 20.92 -0.47
C ASP A 438 -14.10 20.91 0.92
N ARG A 439 -15.38 21.28 1.00
CA ARG A 439 -16.15 21.24 2.26
C ARG A 439 -16.33 19.83 2.86
N TYR A 440 -16.07 18.79 2.07
CA TYR A 440 -16.12 17.38 2.44
C TYR A 440 -14.73 16.78 2.63
N ALA A 441 -13.69 17.61 2.77
CA ALA A 441 -12.40 17.15 3.26
C ALA A 441 -12.59 16.32 4.55
N ASN A 442 -11.93 15.18 4.58
CA ASN A 442 -11.99 14.23 5.68
C ASN A 442 -10.63 13.53 5.81
N PRO A 443 -9.65 14.15 6.50
CA PRO A 443 -8.29 13.65 6.62
C PRO A 443 -8.16 12.40 7.49
N LEU A 444 -9.23 11.98 8.21
CA LEU A 444 -9.15 10.86 9.17
C LEU A 444 -9.69 9.55 8.56
N THR A 445 -10.87 9.59 7.94
CA THR A 445 -11.50 8.39 7.36
C THR A 445 -11.84 8.52 5.88
N GLY A 446 -11.61 9.68 5.26
CA GLY A 446 -12.02 9.92 3.87
C GLY A 446 -11.29 9.04 2.85
N HIS A 447 -11.82 9.04 1.64
CA HIS A 447 -11.22 8.41 0.47
C HIS A 447 -10.22 9.32 -0.21
N GLN A 448 -9.10 8.75 -0.65
CA GLN A 448 -8.12 9.43 -1.49
C GLN A 448 -8.17 8.89 -2.93
N ASP A 449 -7.62 9.64 -3.90
CA ASP A 449 -7.87 9.36 -5.31
C ASP A 449 -7.20 8.08 -5.87
N LEU A 450 -6.22 7.53 -5.15
CA LEU A 450 -5.55 6.26 -5.40
C LEU A 450 -6.21 5.09 -4.65
N GLU A 451 -7.49 5.19 -4.28
CA GLU A 451 -8.29 4.09 -3.74
C GLU A 451 -9.40 3.71 -4.70
N LEU A 452 -9.90 2.48 -4.58
CA LEU A 452 -11.19 2.09 -5.17
C LEU A 452 -12.28 2.28 -4.10
N PRO A 453 -13.02 3.41 -4.07
CA PRO A 453 -14.02 3.67 -3.06
C PRO A 453 -15.21 2.71 -3.20
N LEU A 454 -15.88 2.46 -2.08
CA LEU A 454 -16.95 1.49 -1.95
C LEU A 454 -18.29 2.16 -1.73
N PHE A 455 -19.34 1.61 -2.36
CA PHE A 455 -20.71 2.07 -2.22
C PHE A 455 -21.64 0.86 -2.11
N ASP A 456 -22.80 1.04 -1.48
CA ASP A 456 -23.91 0.08 -1.55
C ASP A 456 -24.60 0.27 -2.90
N LEU A 457 -24.09 -0.42 -3.93
CA LEU A 457 -24.51 -0.21 -5.32
C LEU A 457 -25.81 -0.94 -5.65
N ASN A 458 -26.15 -1.98 -4.89
CA ASN A 458 -27.37 -2.76 -5.07
C ASN A 458 -28.51 -2.35 -4.11
N GLY A 459 -28.23 -1.49 -3.12
CA GLY A 459 -29.20 -1.00 -2.14
C GLY A 459 -29.60 -2.03 -1.09
N ASP A 460 -28.78 -3.06 -0.84
CA ASP A 460 -29.10 -4.15 0.09
C ASP A 460 -28.68 -3.87 1.55
N SER A 461 -28.25 -2.63 1.83
CA SER A 461 -27.78 -2.17 3.14
C SER A 461 -26.50 -2.89 3.61
N ARG A 462 -25.73 -3.44 2.67
CA ARG A 462 -24.40 -3.99 2.90
C ARG A 462 -23.46 -3.51 1.80
N ILE A 463 -22.20 -3.38 2.17
CA ILE A 463 -21.11 -3.06 1.25
C ILE A 463 -20.25 -4.30 1.13
N LEU A 464 -19.92 -4.68 -0.09
CA LEU A 464 -18.97 -5.73 -0.40
C LEU A 464 -17.78 -5.14 -1.16
N LYS A 465 -16.58 -5.68 -0.96
CA LYS A 465 -15.38 -5.25 -1.70
C LYS A 465 -15.55 -5.23 -3.23
N LYS A 466 -16.42 -6.08 -3.78
CA LYS A 466 -16.72 -6.13 -5.22
C LYS A 466 -17.55 -4.95 -5.74
N GLU A 467 -18.15 -4.16 -4.86
CA GLU A 467 -18.93 -2.95 -5.17
C GLU A 467 -18.06 -1.69 -5.18
N ASN A 468 -16.75 -1.88 -5.37
CA ASN A 468 -15.83 -0.78 -5.58
C ASN A 468 -16.05 -0.16 -6.96
N ILE A 469 -15.72 1.12 -7.07
CA ILE A 469 -15.64 1.80 -8.36
C ILE A 469 -14.18 2.17 -8.66
N VAL A 470 -13.82 2.14 -9.93
CA VAL A 470 -12.56 2.73 -10.39
C VAL A 470 -12.77 4.24 -10.57
N PRO A 471 -12.06 5.12 -9.84
CA PRO A 471 -12.23 6.56 -9.95
C PRO A 471 -11.60 7.10 -11.25
N ARG A 472 -12.31 6.89 -12.37
CA ARG A 472 -11.88 7.26 -13.72
C ARG A 472 -12.07 8.76 -14.00
N ILE A 473 -13.24 9.29 -13.65
CA ILE A 473 -13.60 10.70 -13.84
C ILE A 473 -13.97 11.33 -12.51
N GLU A 474 -13.24 12.39 -12.15
CA GLU A 474 -13.53 13.19 -10.98
C GLU A 474 -14.31 14.45 -11.36
N VAL A 475 -15.28 14.83 -10.53
CA VAL A 475 -15.90 16.16 -10.55
C VAL A 475 -15.50 16.90 -9.27
N ARG A 476 -14.39 17.63 -9.32
CA ARG A 476 -13.84 18.37 -8.17
C ARG A 476 -14.34 19.81 -8.18
N ASN A 477 -15.12 20.19 -7.16
CA ASN A 477 -15.71 21.52 -7.03
C ASN A 477 -16.43 22.02 -8.31
N GLY A 478 -17.09 21.10 -9.02
CA GLY A 478 -17.81 21.38 -10.27
C GLY A 478 -16.96 21.32 -11.54
N LYS A 479 -15.63 21.18 -11.44
CA LYS A 479 -14.75 20.95 -12.59
C LYS A 479 -14.62 19.45 -12.86
N VAL A 480 -14.85 19.04 -14.10
CA VAL A 480 -14.67 17.65 -14.55
C VAL A 480 -13.20 17.42 -14.91
N LEU A 481 -12.64 16.31 -14.44
CA LEU A 481 -11.30 15.82 -14.72
C LEU A 481 -11.40 14.38 -15.26
N ASP A 482 -11.12 14.21 -16.55
CA ASP A 482 -11.11 12.94 -17.29
C ASP A 482 -9.65 12.55 -17.57
N GLU A 483 -8.91 12.29 -16.49
CA GLU A 483 -7.44 12.14 -16.50
C GLU A 483 -6.99 10.82 -15.85
N GLY A 484 -7.93 9.96 -15.43
CA GLY A 484 -7.60 8.67 -14.82
C GLY A 484 -6.82 8.81 -13.51
N VAL A 485 -7.22 9.76 -12.64
CA VAL A 485 -6.49 10.18 -11.43
C VAL A 485 -6.01 9.02 -10.56
N PHE A 486 -6.78 7.93 -10.48
CA PHE A 486 -6.42 6.68 -9.79
C PHE A 486 -5.04 6.11 -10.18
N PHE A 487 -4.61 6.31 -11.42
CA PHE A 487 -3.32 5.82 -11.92
C PHE A 487 -2.18 6.83 -11.77
N GLY A 488 -2.42 7.95 -11.06
CA GLY A 488 -1.45 8.99 -10.84
C GLY A 488 -1.91 10.35 -11.36
N HIS A 489 -1.62 11.39 -10.57
CA HIS A 489 -1.83 12.78 -10.95
C HIS A 489 -0.75 13.64 -10.30
N SER A 490 -0.36 14.72 -10.97
CA SER A 490 0.61 15.69 -10.48
C SER A 490 0.33 16.28 -9.08
N ARG A 491 -0.91 16.21 -8.59
CA ARG A 491 -1.31 16.68 -7.26
C ARG A 491 -0.99 15.68 -6.14
N HIS A 492 -0.45 14.51 -6.46
CA HIS A 492 -0.14 13.49 -5.45
C HIS A 492 1.17 13.76 -4.70
N ALA A 493 2.10 14.52 -5.30
CA ALA A 493 3.38 14.86 -4.69
C ALA A 493 3.28 16.10 -3.80
N PHE A 494 3.86 16.03 -2.60
CA PHE A 494 4.05 17.21 -1.74
C PHE A 494 5.24 18.02 -2.24
N ARG A 495 5.07 19.34 -2.32
CA ARG A 495 6.06 20.26 -2.91
C ARG A 495 6.12 21.58 -2.13
N PRO A 496 7.30 22.24 -2.06
CA PRO A 496 7.41 23.56 -1.42
C PRO A 496 6.42 24.57 -2.02
N GLY A 497 5.71 25.31 -1.16
CA GLY A 497 4.77 26.35 -1.59
C GLY A 497 3.42 25.86 -2.12
N GLU A 498 3.18 24.54 -2.17
CA GLU A 498 1.89 23.94 -2.48
C GLU A 498 1.32 23.27 -1.21
N GLN A 499 1.17 21.95 -1.20
CA GLN A 499 0.95 21.19 0.02
C GLN A 499 2.32 20.84 0.61
N ASP A 500 2.78 21.63 1.57
CA ASP A 500 4.12 21.54 2.17
C ASP A 500 4.10 21.03 3.63
N VAL A 501 2.93 20.69 4.17
CA VAL A 501 2.77 20.20 5.55
C VAL A 501 1.85 18.98 5.62
N ILE A 502 2.26 18.02 6.44
CA ILE A 502 1.45 16.90 6.93
C ILE A 502 1.43 16.97 8.46
N GLY A 503 0.25 17.02 9.06
CA GLY A 503 0.06 17.14 10.51
C GLY A 503 -1.41 17.02 10.91
N MET A 504 -1.70 17.07 12.21
CA MET A 504 -3.07 16.89 12.74
C MET A 504 -4.12 17.85 12.15
N ALA A 505 -3.71 19.04 11.70
CA ALA A 505 -4.59 20.07 11.16
C ALA A 505 -4.62 20.11 9.60
N THR A 506 -3.95 19.20 8.91
CA THR A 506 -3.84 19.19 7.45
C THR A 506 -4.61 18.03 6.81
N ASN A 507 -4.71 18.05 5.48
CA ASN A 507 -5.27 16.95 4.69
C ASN A 507 -4.29 16.56 3.57
N PRO A 508 -3.64 15.38 3.63
CA PRO A 508 -3.77 14.35 4.66
C PRO A 508 -3.13 14.76 6.00
N GLY A 509 -3.43 14.01 7.07
CA GLY A 509 -2.88 14.24 8.41
C GLY A 509 -1.98 13.10 8.89
N THR A 510 -1.34 13.29 10.06
CA THR A 510 -0.43 12.30 10.69
C THR A 510 -1.12 11.34 11.66
N SER A 511 -2.43 11.47 11.88
CA SER A 511 -3.21 10.63 12.79
C SER A 511 -3.20 9.16 12.37
N SER A 512 -3.44 8.24 13.31
CA SER A 512 -3.60 6.82 12.98
C SER A 512 -4.79 6.60 12.05
N MET A 513 -4.68 5.62 11.15
CA MET A 513 -5.74 5.23 10.24
C MET A 513 -6.56 4.09 10.82
N MET A 514 -7.86 4.07 10.50
CA MET A 514 -8.71 2.96 10.89
C MET A 514 -8.46 1.73 10.01
N THR A 515 -8.53 0.54 10.61
CA THR A 515 -8.44 -0.74 9.90
C THR A 515 -9.70 -1.56 10.10
N LEU A 516 -9.96 -2.48 9.18
CA LEU A 516 -11.06 -3.44 9.24
C LEU A 516 -10.73 -4.72 8.44
N VAL A 517 -9.96 -5.61 9.06
CA VAL A 517 -9.74 -6.97 8.57
C VAL A 517 -10.97 -7.83 8.88
N GLY A 518 -11.65 -8.29 7.82
CA GLY A 518 -12.87 -9.09 7.94
C GLY A 518 -14.10 -8.27 8.34
N LEU A 519 -15.10 -8.93 8.93
CA LEU A 519 -16.39 -8.31 9.27
C LEU A 519 -16.47 -7.74 10.69
N LYS A 520 -15.49 -8.04 11.55
CA LYS A 520 -15.53 -7.68 12.97
C LYS A 520 -14.65 -6.46 13.25
N SER A 521 -15.19 -5.51 14.02
CA SER A 521 -14.50 -4.30 14.49
C SER A 521 -13.67 -4.52 15.76
N ALA A 522 -13.28 -5.76 16.07
CA ALA A 522 -12.49 -6.06 17.27
C ALA A 522 -10.98 -5.89 17.02
N ALA A 523 -10.20 -5.77 18.11
CA ALA A 523 -8.76 -5.94 18.07
C ALA A 523 -8.37 -7.21 17.29
N PRO A 524 -7.30 -7.18 16.49
CA PRO A 524 -6.28 -6.13 16.40
C PRO A 524 -6.61 -4.92 15.51
N ASN A 525 -7.86 -4.77 15.02
CA ASN A 525 -8.19 -3.61 14.19
C ASN A 525 -8.08 -2.28 14.95
N ASN A 526 -7.48 -1.28 14.31
CA ASN A 526 -7.50 0.09 14.80
C ASN A 526 -8.88 0.70 14.53
N ARG A 527 -9.70 0.83 15.57
CA ARG A 527 -11.06 1.43 15.48
C ARG A 527 -11.15 2.82 16.11
N VAL A 528 -10.03 3.30 16.62
CA VAL A 528 -9.88 4.62 17.22
C VAL A 528 -8.83 5.40 16.45
N VAL A 529 -9.16 6.61 16.05
CA VAL A 529 -8.21 7.55 15.45
C VAL A 529 -7.52 8.33 16.57
N HIS A 530 -6.21 8.17 16.69
CA HIS A 530 -5.39 8.87 17.67
C HIS A 530 -4.78 10.12 17.03
N LEU A 531 -5.21 11.29 17.53
CA LEU A 531 -4.58 12.55 17.15
C LEU A 531 -3.19 12.65 17.82
N ASN A 532 -2.22 13.17 17.09
CA ASN A 532 -0.85 13.29 17.56
C ASN A 532 -0.23 14.65 17.15
N PRO A 533 0.82 15.11 17.86
CA PRO A 533 1.42 16.42 17.62
C PRO A 533 2.50 16.39 16.52
N ILE A 534 2.63 15.27 15.79
CA ILE A 534 3.65 15.13 14.76
C ILE A 534 3.31 16.05 13.59
N SER A 535 4.30 16.82 13.15
CA SER A 535 4.22 17.63 11.94
C SER A 535 5.47 17.40 11.10
N ILE A 536 5.25 17.18 9.81
CA ILE A 536 6.27 17.04 8.78
C ILE A 536 6.09 18.25 7.86
N ARG A 537 7.09 19.11 7.77
CA ARG A 537 7.08 20.28 6.89
C ARG A 537 8.20 20.20 5.86
N ILE A 538 7.86 20.36 4.60
CA ILE A 538 8.82 20.63 3.53
C ILE A 538 9.31 22.07 3.70
N GLN A 539 10.61 22.24 3.95
CA GLN A 539 11.22 23.57 4.08
C GLN A 539 11.65 24.10 2.72
N GLU A 540 12.32 23.26 1.93
CA GLU A 540 12.85 23.61 0.62
C GLU A 540 13.09 22.37 -0.24
N GLN A 541 13.15 22.59 -1.55
CA GLN A 541 13.80 21.69 -2.49
C GLN A 541 15.10 22.34 -2.96
N ARG A 542 16.21 21.66 -2.77
CA ARG A 542 17.55 22.13 -3.11
C ARG A 542 17.83 21.99 -4.60
N ALA A 543 18.89 22.65 -5.07
CA ALA A 543 19.26 22.67 -6.48
C ALA A 543 19.61 21.29 -7.06
N ASP A 544 20.11 20.37 -6.22
CA ASP A 544 20.39 18.98 -6.57
C ASP A 544 19.15 18.07 -6.56
N GLY A 545 17.97 18.64 -6.24
CA GLY A 545 16.70 17.92 -6.15
C GLY A 545 16.41 17.33 -4.77
N SER A 546 17.36 17.34 -3.83
CA SER A 546 17.10 16.88 -2.47
C SER A 546 16.08 17.77 -1.74
N ILE A 547 15.29 17.20 -0.83
CA ILE A 547 14.24 17.92 -0.10
C ILE A 547 14.54 17.93 1.38
N ALA A 548 14.47 19.12 1.99
CA ALA A 548 14.61 19.31 3.43
C ALA A 548 13.24 19.20 4.12
N LEU A 549 13.16 18.28 5.08
CA LEU A 549 11.98 18.00 5.88
C LEU A 549 12.24 18.33 7.34
N HIS A 550 11.42 19.21 7.92
CA HIS A 550 11.43 19.47 9.36
C HIS A 550 10.34 18.64 10.03
N VAL A 551 10.77 17.67 10.84
CA VAL A 551 9.90 16.82 11.67
C VAL A 551 9.86 17.35 13.10
N ARG A 552 8.65 17.57 13.61
CA ARG A 552 8.38 18.05 14.97
C ARG A 552 7.36 17.16 15.66
N SER A 553 7.34 17.18 17.00
CA SER A 553 6.38 16.46 17.84
C SER A 553 5.63 17.35 18.84
N ASP A 554 5.56 18.65 18.56
CA ASP A 554 4.97 19.67 19.44
C ASP A 554 3.95 20.59 18.73
N VAL A 555 3.46 20.20 17.54
CA VAL A 555 2.52 20.99 16.76
C VAL A 555 1.08 20.56 17.04
N THR A 556 0.39 21.31 17.89
CA THR A 556 -0.99 21.02 18.32
C THR A 556 -2.01 22.08 17.93
N SER A 557 -1.60 23.05 17.10
CA SER A 557 -2.44 24.17 16.70
C SER A 557 -3.27 23.89 15.45
N VAL A 558 -4.51 24.38 15.47
CA VAL A 558 -5.43 24.46 14.32
C VAL A 558 -5.70 25.94 14.05
N ASP A 559 -5.17 26.44 12.93
CA ASP A 559 -5.26 27.83 12.49
C ASP A 559 -6.12 28.05 11.25
N ALA A 560 -6.46 26.98 10.55
CA ALA A 560 -7.41 26.95 9.44
C ALA A 560 -8.62 26.06 9.76
N PRO A 561 -9.70 26.13 8.97
CA PRO A 561 -10.81 25.18 9.07
C PRO A 561 -10.37 23.75 8.77
N VAL A 562 -10.65 22.84 9.70
CA VAL A 562 -10.51 21.39 9.53
C VAL A 562 -11.82 20.69 9.89
N ARG A 563 -12.13 19.63 9.17
CA ARG A 563 -13.25 18.74 9.45
C ARG A 563 -12.70 17.38 9.84
N TRP A 564 -13.13 16.86 10.99
CA TRP A 564 -12.72 15.56 11.51
C TRP A 564 -13.92 14.64 11.61
N CYS A 565 -13.81 13.48 10.99
CA CYS A 565 -14.84 12.46 10.96
C CYS A 565 -14.20 11.10 11.22
N ALA A 566 -14.68 10.40 12.25
CA ALA A 566 -14.34 9.01 12.54
C ALA A 566 -15.29 8.48 13.61
N ASP A 567 -15.57 7.18 13.63
CA ASP A 567 -16.44 6.58 14.66
C ASP A 567 -15.96 6.95 16.09
N SER A 568 -14.64 6.98 16.28
CA SER A 568 -13.98 7.40 17.52
C SER A 568 -12.67 8.15 17.24
N ILE A 569 -12.49 9.29 17.91
CA ILE A 569 -11.28 10.10 17.91
C ILE A 569 -10.80 10.25 19.36
N VAL A 570 -9.50 10.17 19.59
CA VAL A 570 -8.88 10.37 20.91
C VAL A 570 -7.80 11.44 20.85
N LEU A 571 -7.86 12.39 21.79
CA LEU A 571 -6.80 13.36 22.05
C LEU A 571 -6.05 13.00 23.33
N HIS A 572 -4.76 12.74 23.17
CA HIS A 572 -3.83 12.39 24.24
C HIS A 572 -3.33 13.62 25.02
N PRO A 573 -2.83 13.46 26.26
CA PRO A 573 -2.29 14.55 27.08
C PRO A 573 -0.90 15.03 26.62
N VAL A 574 -0.74 15.28 25.32
CA VAL A 574 0.47 15.86 24.74
C VAL A 574 0.55 17.35 25.03
N LYS A 575 1.77 17.89 25.08
CA LYS A 575 2.00 19.33 25.24
C LYS A 575 2.62 19.87 23.98
N GLY A 576 1.84 20.57 23.16
CA GLY A 576 2.42 21.36 22.08
C GLY A 576 3.23 22.53 22.60
N SER A 577 3.84 23.29 21.69
CA SER A 577 4.73 24.44 22.01
C SER A 577 4.11 25.49 22.93
N ARG A 578 2.78 25.63 22.92
CA ARG A 578 2.02 26.56 23.78
C ARG A 578 1.38 25.89 25.01
N GLY A 579 1.73 24.64 25.30
CA GLY A 579 1.28 23.91 26.50
C GLY A 579 -0.10 23.26 26.41
N TYR A 580 -0.71 23.22 25.22
CA TYR A 580 -2.04 22.63 24.97
C TYR A 580 -1.93 21.38 24.11
N ALA A 581 -2.78 20.39 24.38
CA ALA A 581 -2.92 19.19 23.56
C ALA A 581 -3.65 19.49 22.25
N LEU A 582 -4.58 20.45 22.29
CA LEU A 582 -5.21 21.04 21.11
C LEU A 582 -5.40 22.54 21.33
N LEU A 583 -4.92 23.33 20.37
CA LEU A 583 -5.07 24.77 20.36
C LEU A 583 -5.80 25.22 19.10
N VAL A 584 -7.06 25.60 19.21
CA VAL A 584 -7.79 26.25 18.11
C VAL A 584 -7.52 27.75 18.20
N THR A 585 -6.74 28.29 17.28
CA THR A 585 -6.31 29.70 17.32
C THR A 585 -7.43 30.66 16.89
N ASP A 586 -7.21 31.98 17.02
CA ASP A 586 -8.18 32.98 16.53
C ASP A 586 -8.42 32.78 15.02
N GLY A 587 -9.67 32.55 14.63
CA GLY A 587 -10.07 32.29 13.25
C GLY A 587 -9.99 30.82 12.80
N GLY A 588 -9.29 29.96 13.54
CA GLY A 588 -9.25 28.51 13.28
C GLY A 588 -10.59 27.84 13.62
N SER A 589 -10.88 26.70 12.98
CA SER A 589 -12.09 25.94 13.32
C SER A 589 -11.95 24.44 13.17
N VAL A 590 -12.47 23.70 14.14
CA VAL A 590 -12.61 22.24 14.07
C VAL A 590 -14.09 21.90 13.93
N ALA A 591 -14.47 21.19 12.88
CA ALA A 591 -15.81 20.61 12.72
C ALA A 591 -15.76 19.11 12.97
N LEU A 592 -16.41 18.65 14.05
CA LEU A 592 -16.68 17.23 14.31
C LEU A 592 -17.97 16.86 13.59
N ASP A 593 -17.87 15.94 12.63
CA ASP A 593 -18.98 15.60 11.75
C ASP A 593 -19.01 14.11 11.46
N ARG A 594 -20.15 13.58 11.02
CA ARG A 594 -20.31 12.17 10.64
C ARG A 594 -19.74 11.93 9.24
N SER A 595 -18.93 10.89 9.07
CA SER A 595 -18.29 10.58 7.78
C SER A 595 -19.31 10.04 6.78
N LEU A 596 -19.26 10.49 5.53
CA LEU A 596 -19.98 9.81 4.44
C LEU A 596 -19.17 8.65 3.85
N THR A 597 -17.85 8.61 4.09
CA THR A 597 -17.04 7.44 3.80
C THR A 597 -17.42 6.28 4.75
N PRO A 598 -17.67 5.07 4.21
CA PRO A 598 -17.96 3.88 5.02
C PRO A 598 -16.82 3.53 5.99
N THR A 599 -17.17 3.27 7.24
CA THR A 599 -16.27 2.72 8.27
C THR A 599 -16.71 1.32 8.74
N ARG A 600 -17.91 0.85 8.34
CA ARG A 600 -18.45 -0.50 8.58
C ARG A 600 -19.10 -1.08 7.32
N TRP A 601 -19.20 -2.41 7.26
CA TRP A 601 -19.73 -3.14 6.09
C TRP A 601 -21.25 -3.20 5.99
N SER A 602 -21.98 -3.04 7.08
CA SER A 602 -23.42 -3.27 7.14
C SER A 602 -24.10 -2.35 8.15
N ASP A 603 -25.41 -2.52 8.24
CA ASP A 603 -26.27 -1.88 9.24
C ASP A 603 -26.22 -0.34 9.15
N PRO A 604 -26.45 0.24 7.95
CA PRO A 604 -26.41 1.68 7.79
C PRO A 604 -27.56 2.36 8.54
N GLU A 605 -27.37 3.64 8.82
CA GLU A 605 -28.42 4.50 9.36
C GLU A 605 -28.89 5.51 8.32
N ASN A 606 -30.20 5.66 8.22
CA ASN A 606 -30.83 6.67 7.38
C ASN A 606 -31.11 7.93 8.20
N VAL A 607 -30.44 9.03 7.86
CA VAL A 607 -30.66 10.33 8.50
C VAL A 607 -30.95 11.37 7.42
N GLY A 608 -32.23 11.69 7.27
CA GLY A 608 -32.70 12.55 6.19
C GLY A 608 -32.44 11.91 4.82
N PRO A 609 -31.82 12.63 3.86
CA PRO A 609 -31.51 12.09 2.53
C PRO A 609 -30.22 11.24 2.48
N ASN A 610 -29.49 11.14 3.59
CA ASN A 610 -28.19 10.47 3.62
C ASN A 610 -28.28 9.09 4.27
N VAL A 611 -27.53 8.14 3.69
CA VAL A 611 -27.31 6.80 4.24
C VAL A 611 -25.89 6.74 4.79
N TYR A 612 -25.74 6.39 6.07
CA TYR A 612 -24.44 6.38 6.76
C TYR A 612 -24.01 4.96 7.13
N PHE A 613 -22.92 4.52 6.51
CA PHE A 613 -22.15 3.33 6.91
C PHE A 613 -21.03 3.69 7.89
N SER A 614 -21.30 4.66 8.77
CA SER A 614 -20.36 5.18 9.78
C SER A 614 -21.12 5.60 11.01
N GLU A 615 -20.48 5.65 12.18
CA GLU A 615 -21.10 6.17 13.40
C GLU A 615 -20.99 7.71 13.46
N PRO A 616 -21.88 8.40 14.20
CA PRO A 616 -21.63 9.78 14.59
C PRO A 616 -20.26 9.91 15.29
N THR A 617 -19.52 10.97 14.98
CA THR A 617 -18.15 11.11 15.49
C THR A 617 -18.12 11.29 17.00
N ASN A 618 -17.41 10.41 17.71
CA ASN A 618 -17.17 10.53 19.15
C ASN A 618 -15.72 10.98 19.40
N PHE A 619 -15.53 12.23 19.80
CA PHE A 619 -14.22 12.77 20.14
C PHE A 619 -14.01 12.80 21.66
N VAL A 620 -12.99 12.09 22.15
CA VAL A 620 -12.66 11.98 23.57
C VAL A 620 -11.36 12.73 23.88
N VAL A 621 -11.43 13.66 24.83
CA VAL A 621 -10.27 14.35 25.41
C VAL A 621 -9.89 13.62 26.69
N LEU A 622 -8.72 12.97 26.68
CA LEU A 622 -8.27 12.12 27.78
C LEU A 622 -7.90 12.91 29.05
N PRO A 623 -7.87 12.24 30.23
CA PRO A 623 -7.36 12.84 31.46
C PRO A 623 -5.98 13.50 31.26
N GLY A 624 -5.81 14.71 31.81
CA GLY A 624 -4.58 15.50 31.68
C GLY A 624 -4.43 16.29 30.38
N ALA A 625 -5.23 16.00 29.34
CA ALA A 625 -5.20 16.76 28.10
C ALA A 625 -5.91 18.12 28.26
N LYS A 626 -5.32 19.15 27.64
CA LYS A 626 -5.82 20.53 27.70
C LYS A 626 -6.18 21.03 26.31
N VAL A 627 -7.44 21.42 26.13
CA VAL A 627 -7.94 22.03 24.90
C VAL A 627 -8.14 23.51 25.13
N ARG A 628 -7.63 24.35 24.23
CA ARG A 628 -7.86 25.79 24.24
C ARG A 628 -8.46 26.28 22.94
N VAL A 629 -9.47 27.14 23.04
CA VAL A 629 -10.05 27.86 21.91
C VAL A 629 -9.87 29.35 22.11
N GLU A 630 -9.16 30.00 21.19
CA GLU A 630 -8.79 31.42 21.29
C GLU A 630 -9.70 32.33 20.46
N GLY A 631 -9.90 33.58 20.91
CA GLY A 631 -10.54 34.64 20.12
C GLY A 631 -11.84 34.20 19.42
N ARG A 632 -11.90 34.30 18.10
CA ARG A 632 -13.01 33.86 17.24
C ARG A 632 -12.90 32.41 16.78
N GLY A 633 -11.94 31.66 17.32
CA GLY A 633 -11.81 30.23 17.09
C GLY A 633 -13.07 29.48 17.52
N ARG A 634 -13.34 28.36 16.85
CA ARG A 634 -14.57 27.58 17.11
C ARG A 634 -14.40 26.07 16.97
N ILE A 635 -15.15 25.35 17.80
CA ILE A 635 -15.39 23.91 17.62
C ILE A 635 -16.87 23.75 17.29
N GLU A 636 -17.17 23.06 16.19
CA GLU A 636 -18.53 22.80 15.73
C GLU A 636 -18.80 21.30 15.80
N LEU A 637 -19.93 20.90 16.38
CA LEU A 637 -20.40 19.52 16.40
C LEU A 637 -21.66 19.38 15.56
N ARG A 638 -21.64 18.43 14.63
CA ARG A 638 -22.70 18.23 13.63
C ARG A 638 -23.13 16.77 13.56
N ASN A 639 -24.35 16.54 13.07
CA ASN A 639 -24.85 15.20 12.71
C ASN A 639 -24.72 14.16 13.83
N GLY A 640 -25.12 14.54 15.05
CA GLY A 640 -25.10 13.67 16.23
C GLY A 640 -23.72 13.47 16.87
N SER A 641 -22.69 14.18 16.41
CA SER A 641 -21.32 14.06 16.94
C SER A 641 -21.23 14.48 18.41
N ARG A 642 -20.28 13.89 19.15
CA ARG A 642 -20.09 14.14 20.57
C ARG A 642 -18.65 14.50 20.89
N LEU A 643 -18.47 15.45 21.80
CA LEU A 643 -17.17 15.83 22.36
C LEU A 643 -17.18 15.58 23.87
N HIS A 644 -16.39 14.61 24.32
CA HIS A 644 -16.28 14.21 25.71
C HIS A 644 -15.01 14.76 26.33
N PHE A 645 -15.14 15.51 27.43
CA PHE A 645 -14.04 15.85 28.32
C PHE A 645 -14.06 14.90 29.51
N MET A 646 -13.08 13.99 29.56
CA MET A 646 -12.96 12.98 30.61
C MET A 646 -12.50 13.60 31.94
N PRO A 647 -12.68 12.91 33.09
CA PRO A 647 -12.21 13.42 34.38
C PRO A 647 -10.71 13.79 34.34
N GLY A 648 -10.35 14.98 34.80
CA GLY A 648 -8.97 15.50 34.76
C GLY A 648 -8.56 16.18 33.45
N SER A 649 -9.43 16.23 32.43
CA SER A 649 -9.20 17.06 31.22
C SER A 649 -9.66 18.50 31.43
N ILE A 650 -9.11 19.43 30.63
CA ILE A 650 -9.39 20.87 30.74
C ILE A 650 -9.84 21.46 29.40
N LEU A 651 -10.95 22.21 29.43
CA LEU A 651 -11.40 23.07 28.34
C LEU A 651 -11.22 24.54 28.72
N GLU A 652 -10.36 25.27 28.00
CA GLU A 652 -10.17 26.71 28.12
C GLU A 652 -10.81 27.45 26.94
N LEU A 653 -11.74 28.36 27.23
CA LEU A 653 -12.38 29.21 26.22
C LEU A 653 -11.99 30.67 26.44
N ALA A 654 -11.33 31.27 25.46
CA ALA A 654 -11.05 32.70 25.45
C ALA A 654 -12.32 33.54 25.21
N ASP A 655 -12.21 34.85 25.41
CA ASP A 655 -13.28 35.77 25.03
C ASP A 655 -13.60 35.66 23.53
N LYS A 656 -14.89 35.56 23.21
CA LYS A 656 -15.49 35.31 21.88
C LYS A 656 -15.36 33.89 21.31
N ALA A 657 -14.66 32.98 21.98
CA ALA A 657 -14.51 31.60 21.50
C ALA A 657 -15.86 30.88 21.53
N ARG A 658 -16.09 29.96 20.59
CA ARG A 658 -17.38 29.28 20.46
C ARG A 658 -17.25 27.77 20.42
N ILE A 659 -18.16 27.10 21.10
CA ILE A 659 -18.52 25.71 20.81
C ILE A 659 -19.96 25.75 20.31
N ILE A 660 -20.18 25.20 19.11
CA ILE A 660 -21.47 25.22 18.41
C ILE A 660 -21.94 23.77 18.26
N THR A 661 -23.15 23.47 18.70
CA THR A 661 -23.77 22.14 18.60
C THR A 661 -25.00 22.21 17.69
N ASP A 662 -25.10 21.33 16.70
CA ASP A 662 -26.24 21.20 15.78
C ASP A 662 -26.70 19.73 15.65
N GLY A 663 -27.94 19.49 15.26
CA GLY A 663 -28.42 18.18 14.82
C GLY A 663 -28.26 17.06 15.85
N GLY A 664 -28.64 17.30 17.11
CA GLY A 664 -28.55 16.31 18.19
C GLY A 664 -27.13 16.06 18.72
N SER A 665 -26.15 16.88 18.31
CA SER A 665 -24.77 16.80 18.79
C SER A 665 -24.60 17.32 20.22
N GLU A 666 -23.58 16.82 20.92
CA GLU A 666 -23.43 17.08 22.36
C GLU A 666 -21.98 17.38 22.79
N LEU A 667 -21.82 18.40 23.63
CA LEU A 667 -20.61 18.60 24.44
C LEU A 667 -20.85 18.00 25.84
N VAL A 668 -20.09 16.96 26.18
CA VAL A 668 -20.21 16.24 27.45
C VAL A 668 -19.02 16.54 28.35
N LEU A 669 -19.28 17.19 29.48
CA LEU A 669 -18.30 17.42 30.54
C LEU A 669 -18.51 16.39 31.66
N HIS A 670 -17.68 15.35 31.70
CA HIS A 670 -17.80 14.30 32.71
C HIS A 670 -17.42 14.83 34.11
N PRO A 671 -17.98 14.28 35.21
CA PRO A 671 -17.62 14.69 36.56
C PRO A 671 -16.10 14.63 36.80
N GLY A 672 -15.51 15.76 37.20
CA GLY A 672 -14.06 15.87 37.40
C GLY A 672 -13.29 16.47 36.21
N SER A 673 -13.94 16.76 35.09
CA SER A 673 -13.39 17.66 34.05
C SER A 673 -13.50 19.12 34.48
N GLU A 674 -12.61 19.97 33.96
CA GLU A 674 -12.59 21.40 34.25
C GLU A 674 -12.93 22.22 32.99
N ARG A 675 -13.82 23.22 33.16
CA ARG A 675 -14.07 24.24 32.14
C ARG A 675 -13.70 25.62 32.69
N VAL A 676 -12.86 26.33 31.95
CA VAL A 676 -12.35 27.67 32.29
C VAL A 676 -12.75 28.67 31.21
N ASP A 677 -13.67 29.59 31.54
CA ASP A 677 -14.05 30.69 30.66
C ASP A 677 -13.21 31.95 30.97
N LEU A 678 -12.26 32.27 30.10
CA LEU A 678 -11.30 33.37 30.24
C LEU A 678 -11.89 34.69 29.70
N ARG A 679 -12.95 35.21 30.35
CA ARG A 679 -13.47 36.55 30.05
C ARG A 679 -12.56 37.62 30.66
N LYS A 680 -12.24 38.68 29.90
CA LYS A 680 -11.58 39.88 30.43
C LYS A 680 -12.48 40.50 31.51
N GLY A 681 -12.09 40.35 32.78
CA GLY A 681 -12.67 41.06 33.90
C GLY A 681 -14.00 40.52 34.44
N ARG A 682 -14.00 39.29 34.98
CA ARG A 682 -14.78 38.90 36.18
C ARG A 682 -14.48 37.44 36.54
N LYS A 683 -13.69 37.22 37.59
CA LYS A 683 -13.62 35.92 38.29
C LYS A 683 -15.03 35.55 38.74
N ARG A 684 -15.67 34.61 38.07
CA ARG A 684 -16.82 33.85 38.59
C ARG A 684 -16.65 32.40 38.19
N ALA A 685 -16.08 31.61 39.09
CA ALA A 685 -16.29 30.17 39.10
C ALA A 685 -17.80 29.94 39.30
N LYS A 686 -18.51 29.54 38.25
CA LYS A 686 -19.89 29.08 38.35
C LYS A 686 -19.88 27.56 38.25
N LYS A 687 -20.22 26.90 39.35
CA LYS A 687 -20.48 25.46 39.44
C LYS A 687 -21.60 25.13 38.45
N VAL A 688 -21.31 24.34 37.42
CA VAL A 688 -22.31 23.80 36.48
C VAL A 688 -22.77 22.43 37.01
N SER A 689 -24.07 22.15 36.86
CA SER A 689 -24.76 20.98 37.40
C SER A 689 -24.20 19.67 36.85
N GLN A 690 -23.86 18.77 37.78
CA GLN A 690 -23.47 17.38 37.53
C GLN A 690 -24.71 16.56 37.15
N GLN A 691 -24.64 15.78 36.07
CA GLN A 691 -25.55 14.65 35.85
C GLN A 691 -24.95 13.40 36.50
N ALA A 692 -25.78 12.69 37.27
CA ALA A 692 -25.43 11.44 37.93
C ALA A 692 -25.29 10.29 36.91
N PRO A 693 -24.40 9.31 37.15
CA PRO A 693 -24.17 8.21 36.23
C PRO A 693 -25.38 7.25 36.17
N ALA A 694 -25.71 6.79 34.96
CA ALA A 694 -26.56 5.62 34.75
C ALA A 694 -25.77 4.33 35.06
N PRO A 695 -26.44 3.23 35.48
CA PRO A 695 -25.76 2.04 35.98
C PRO A 695 -25.07 1.24 34.87
N SER A 696 -23.89 0.73 35.20
CA SER A 696 -23.07 -0.19 34.40
C SER A 696 -23.82 -1.49 34.09
N ALA A 697 -23.89 -1.86 32.81
CA ALA A 697 -24.13 -3.25 32.40
C ALA A 697 -22.79 -3.87 31.96
N GLN A 698 -22.59 -5.12 32.40
CA GLN A 698 -21.41 -5.96 32.17
C GLN A 698 -21.15 -6.26 30.69
#